data_AF-A0A2Z4FH97-F1
#
_entry.id   AF-A0A2Z4FH97-F1
#
_cell.length_a   1.000
_cell.length_b   1.000
_cell.length_c   1.000
_cell.angle_alpha   90.00
_cell.angle_beta   90.00
_cell.angle_gamma   90.00
#
_symmetry.space_group_name_H-M   'P 1'
#
loop_
_entity.id
_entity.type
_entity.pdbx_description
1 polymer ?
#
loop_
_entity_poly.entity_id
_entity_poly.type
_entity_poly.pdbx_seq_one_letter_code
_entity_poly.pdbx_strand_id
1 'polypeptide(L)'
;MGRTSGALKIPFKINVTTMSKLPPSSSWDKLSVSELEDAVAHHNRLYWVENNAEISDPEFDRLVEALRQKSPDSPILTAIGPAGAGLEEAAVQADALHDAHQVLHNPPMLSLDKCYDEETLLKWFDKFEGDVLVSPKVDGVAMCVRYGANGELLLAATRGSGRVGELITENAKQVGGVPHKVDAAGIEVRGEAYMPLSVFRADFAADYANPRNLTAGALKLKDAQAAKAYGIRFFAYDVLGVEFDTELEKMRWLAELGFDPVGSTIVSKDELQQNFERIDASQAHADFQMDGVVYRANLREEQLRLGYTGHHPRYSIAYKFQGDFGESTLREVHWNVSRTGAINPVGIVDPVTLSGAVVTRASLHNLAIMETLGGEQGLTLNSRVLMTRRGGVIPHLEKIIEAGEQPVTIPTECPGCGAPTYREADVLCADHLPGCRAERVRQLEHFASHMEIKGLGPKLLEQLYDSGLVSDPSDFYTLTREELTSLERVGTKTADTLLERIDQRRRVRAEHFLRALGINELGRHVSELLVETYPSLDAILAVPVEELVAIPTIGEVIAEHVTKGLAQKAELIESLRSKIELVFPEPKSESDADAPSDSPVAGRSFLFTGTLESMTRSEAQKRVRALSGDTPSSVLKSLDYLVIGDADYEKFEGGWRSGKLKKAERYNSEGSAISIIKETDFLALVDAADA
;
A
#
# COMPACT_ATOMS: atom_id res chain seq x y z
N MET A 1 39.21 12.30 52.95
CA MET A 1 37.97 13.11 53.04
C MET A 1 37.68 13.60 51.63
N GLY A 2 36.83 13.02 50.79
CA GLY A 2 35.57 12.34 51.04
C GLY A 2 34.42 13.31 50.76
N ARG A 3 33.95 13.39 49.50
CA ARG A 3 32.58 13.78 49.11
C ARG A 3 32.29 13.27 47.70
N THR A 4 31.19 12.56 47.62
CA THR A 4 30.77 11.56 46.64
C THR A 4 30.01 12.16 45.47
N SER A 5 30.29 11.65 44.26
CA SER A 5 29.48 11.74 43.06
C SER A 5 28.16 10.98 43.23
N GLY A 6 27.04 11.69 43.25
CA GLY A 6 25.70 11.10 43.15
C GLY A 6 25.22 11.13 41.70
N ALA A 7 25.50 10.07 40.96
CA ALA A 7 24.77 9.77 39.75
C ALA A 7 23.32 9.46 40.14
N LEU A 8 22.35 10.24 39.66
CA LEU A 8 20.95 9.84 39.72
C LEU A 8 20.76 8.72 38.68
N LYS A 9 20.99 7.48 39.11
CA LYS A 9 20.50 6.31 38.42
C LYS A 9 18.98 6.34 38.56
N ILE A 10 18.26 6.56 37.45
CA ILE A 10 16.84 6.22 37.38
C ILE A 10 16.78 4.71 37.11
N PRO A 11 16.25 3.89 38.03
CA PRO A 11 16.14 2.46 37.82
C PRO A 11 14.77 2.17 37.18
N PHE A 12 14.67 2.20 35.85
CA PHE A 12 13.54 1.56 35.19
C PHE A 12 13.88 0.07 34.99
N LYS A 13 13.71 -0.70 36.06
CA LYS A 13 13.26 -2.09 35.95
C LYS A 13 11.77 -2.04 36.22
N ILE A 14 10.96 -2.18 35.18
CA ILE A 14 9.54 -2.47 35.37
C ILE A 14 9.49 -3.86 36.02
N ASN A 15 9.14 -3.91 37.30
CA ASN A 15 8.87 -5.17 37.99
C ASN A 15 7.46 -5.62 37.57
N VAL A 16 7.34 -6.26 36.41
CA VAL A 16 6.07 -6.79 35.85
C VAL A 16 5.54 -7.99 36.68
N THR A 17 5.98 -8.19 37.91
CA THR A 17 5.71 -9.44 38.68
C THR A 17 4.83 -9.26 39.90
N THR A 18 4.31 -8.06 40.21
CA THR A 18 3.40 -7.86 41.35
C THR A 18 2.33 -6.79 41.12
N MET A 19 1.39 -7.00 40.20
CA MET A 19 0.05 -6.40 40.29
C MET A 19 -1.02 -7.44 39.99
N SER A 20 -1.03 -8.55 40.73
CA SER A 20 -2.01 -9.62 40.51
C SER A 20 -3.39 -9.35 41.13
N LYS A 21 -3.76 -8.09 41.38
CA LYS A 21 -5.11 -7.56 41.66
C LYS A 21 -5.01 -6.14 42.20
N LEU A 22 -5.60 -5.17 41.49
CA LEU A 22 -5.92 -3.86 42.08
C LEU A 22 -6.75 -4.06 43.36
N PRO A 23 -6.55 -3.22 44.40
CA PRO A 23 -7.47 -3.20 45.53
C PRO A 23 -8.89 -2.83 45.05
N PRO A 24 -9.95 -3.15 45.80
CA PRO A 24 -11.32 -2.84 45.39
C PRO A 24 -11.48 -1.35 45.09
N SER A 25 -12.29 -1.02 44.07
CA SER A 25 -12.47 0.34 43.53
C SER A 25 -12.85 1.41 44.58
N SER A 26 -13.38 1.00 45.74
CA SER A 26 -13.61 1.85 46.92
C SER A 26 -12.34 2.34 47.64
N SER A 27 -11.15 1.94 47.19
CA SER A 27 -9.86 2.20 47.86
C SER A 27 -8.85 2.97 47.01
N TRP A 28 -9.16 3.27 45.76
CA TRP A 28 -8.21 3.88 44.81
C TRP A 28 -7.81 5.31 45.17
N ASP A 29 -8.66 6.05 45.88
CA ASP A 29 -8.33 7.38 46.43
C ASP A 29 -7.16 7.36 47.41
N LYS A 30 -6.74 6.18 47.89
CA LYS A 30 -5.60 6.01 48.81
C LYS A 30 -4.30 5.61 48.11
N LEU A 31 -4.34 5.27 46.81
CA LEU A 31 -3.14 4.96 46.02
C LEU A 31 -2.28 6.21 45.82
N SER A 32 -0.96 6.03 45.75
CA SER A 32 -0.05 7.10 45.36
C SER A 32 -0.25 7.51 43.89
N VAL A 33 0.26 8.69 43.50
CA VAL A 33 0.17 9.16 42.11
C VAL A 33 0.82 8.16 41.15
N SER A 34 2.00 7.63 41.50
CA SER A 34 2.70 6.61 40.69
C SER A 34 1.86 5.34 40.51
N GLU A 35 1.21 4.86 41.57
CA GLU A 35 0.37 3.65 41.49
C GLU A 35 -0.89 3.88 40.65
N LEU A 36 -1.43 5.10 40.65
CA LEU A 36 -2.56 5.48 39.81
C LEU A 36 -2.14 5.65 38.34
N GLU A 37 -0.99 6.26 38.08
CA GLU A 37 -0.41 6.39 36.73
C GLU A 37 -0.14 5.01 36.11
N ASP A 38 0.49 4.11 36.86
CA ASP A 38 0.78 2.74 36.42
C ASP A 38 -0.52 1.96 36.14
N ALA A 39 -1.51 2.08 37.01
CA ALA A 39 -2.79 1.38 36.86
C ALA A 39 -3.59 1.92 35.65
N VAL A 40 -3.66 3.25 35.46
CA VAL A 40 -4.34 3.85 34.30
C VAL A 40 -3.65 3.44 33.01
N ALA A 41 -2.32 3.50 32.93
CA ALA A 41 -1.57 3.08 31.75
C ALA A 41 -1.78 1.59 31.44
N HIS A 42 -1.72 0.73 32.47
CA HIS A 42 -1.92 -0.71 32.34
C HIS A 42 -3.31 -1.09 31.83
N HIS A 43 -4.37 -0.53 32.42
CA HIS A 43 -5.75 -0.85 32.01
C HIS A 43 -6.14 -0.18 30.69
N ASN A 44 -5.57 0.99 30.37
CA ASN A 44 -5.72 1.60 29.04
C ASN A 44 -5.10 0.71 27.96
N ARG A 45 -3.95 0.07 28.24
CA ARG A 45 -3.31 -0.92 27.35
C ARG A 45 -4.15 -2.19 27.20
N LEU A 46 -4.60 -2.77 28.29
CA LEU A 46 -5.43 -3.99 28.27
C LEU A 46 -6.71 -3.82 27.44
N TYR A 47 -7.33 -2.63 27.53
CA TYR A 47 -8.56 -2.30 26.83
C TYR A 47 -8.32 -2.07 25.32
N TRP A 48 -7.36 -1.22 24.95
CA TRP A 48 -7.17 -0.79 23.56
C TRP A 48 -6.24 -1.66 22.72
N VAL A 49 -5.33 -2.41 23.35
CA VAL A 49 -4.27 -3.17 22.65
C VAL A 49 -4.47 -4.67 22.78
N GLU A 50 -4.59 -5.17 24.00
CA GLU A 50 -4.68 -6.62 24.25
C GLU A 50 -6.12 -7.16 24.18
N ASN A 51 -7.11 -6.28 24.01
CA ASN A 51 -8.54 -6.61 24.02
C ASN A 51 -8.94 -7.56 25.18
N ASN A 52 -8.34 -7.33 26.36
CA ASN A 52 -8.45 -8.19 27.54
C ASN A 52 -8.69 -7.32 28.78
N ALA A 53 -9.79 -6.55 28.77
CA ALA A 53 -10.13 -5.64 29.85
C ALA A 53 -10.38 -6.39 31.17
N GLU A 54 -9.53 -6.12 32.17
CA GLU A 54 -9.65 -6.71 33.52
C GLU A 54 -10.64 -5.96 34.43
N ILE A 55 -10.95 -4.71 34.10
CA ILE A 55 -11.90 -3.85 34.83
C ILE A 55 -12.93 -3.29 33.86
N SER A 56 -14.13 -2.98 34.37
CA SER A 56 -15.22 -2.40 33.57
C SER A 56 -14.99 -0.92 33.25
N ASP A 57 -15.62 -0.38 32.19
CA ASP A 57 -15.52 1.05 31.84
C ASP A 57 -15.85 2.00 33.01
N PRO A 58 -16.92 1.77 33.81
CA PRO A 58 -17.21 2.62 34.98
C PRO A 58 -16.19 2.50 36.11
N GLU A 59 -15.37 1.45 36.11
CA GLU A 59 -14.23 1.30 37.01
C GLU A 59 -13.01 2.02 36.44
N PHE A 60 -12.73 1.88 35.15
CA PHE A 60 -11.67 2.64 34.49
C PHE A 60 -11.87 4.16 34.65
N ASP A 61 -13.09 4.66 34.45
CA ASP A 61 -13.43 6.08 34.66
C ASP A 61 -13.15 6.54 36.10
N ARG A 62 -13.44 5.69 37.09
CA ARG A 62 -13.15 5.98 38.50
C ARG A 62 -11.66 6.02 38.78
N LEU A 63 -10.87 5.16 38.13
CA LEU A 63 -9.42 5.12 38.25
C LEU A 63 -8.78 6.37 37.64
N VAL A 64 -9.25 6.79 36.47
CA VAL A 64 -8.83 8.03 35.79
C VAL A 64 -9.20 9.26 36.61
N GLU A 65 -10.40 9.31 37.19
CA GLU A 65 -10.84 10.42 38.02
C GLU A 65 -10.03 10.51 39.33
N ALA A 66 -9.68 9.38 39.95
CA ALA A 66 -8.79 9.36 41.11
C ALA A 66 -7.39 9.91 40.78
N LEU A 67 -6.85 9.61 39.59
CA LEU A 67 -5.60 10.19 39.11
C LEU A 67 -5.75 11.70 38.85
N ARG A 68 -6.82 12.11 38.16
CA ARG A 68 -7.11 13.52 37.83
C ARG A 68 -7.25 14.39 39.06
N GLN A 69 -7.85 13.89 40.14
CA GLN A 69 -7.97 14.61 41.40
C GLN A 69 -6.65 14.82 42.13
N LYS A 70 -5.68 13.90 41.97
CA LYS A 70 -4.38 13.99 42.65
C LYS A 70 -3.28 14.64 41.81
N SER A 71 -3.31 14.45 40.50
CA SER A 71 -2.33 14.98 39.56
C SER A 71 -3.02 15.37 38.24
N PRO A 72 -3.68 16.54 38.20
CA PRO A 72 -4.42 17.01 37.02
C PRO A 72 -3.53 17.15 35.77
N ASP A 73 -2.23 17.42 35.97
CA ASP A 73 -1.24 17.62 34.91
C ASP A 73 -0.46 16.34 34.57
N SER A 74 -0.92 15.15 35.01
CA SER A 74 -0.24 13.89 34.71
C SER A 74 -0.21 13.64 33.19
N PRO A 75 0.96 13.38 32.58
CA PRO A 75 1.08 13.04 31.16
C PRO A 75 0.28 11.80 30.75
N ILE A 76 -0.01 10.90 31.71
CA ILE A 76 -0.82 9.70 31.47
C ILE A 76 -2.27 10.06 31.13
N LEU A 77 -2.81 11.14 31.68
CA LEU A 77 -4.19 11.59 31.40
C LEU A 77 -4.36 12.03 29.94
N THR A 78 -3.31 12.57 29.31
CA THR A 78 -3.30 12.94 27.89
C THR A 78 -3.05 11.76 26.94
N ALA A 79 -2.62 10.62 27.48
CA ALA A 79 -2.34 9.39 26.74
C ALA A 79 -3.48 8.35 26.84
N ILE A 80 -4.62 8.70 27.45
CA ILE A 80 -5.79 7.82 27.54
C ILE A 80 -6.43 7.69 26.16
N GLY A 81 -6.77 6.47 25.76
CA GLY A 81 -7.29 6.15 24.43
C GLY A 81 -6.27 5.46 23.52
N PRO A 82 -6.68 5.11 22.28
CA PRO A 82 -5.89 4.29 21.36
C PRO A 82 -4.56 4.95 20.94
N ALA A 83 -4.47 6.28 20.98
CA ALA A 83 -3.28 7.04 20.62
C ALA A 83 -2.10 6.87 21.61
N GLY A 84 -2.38 6.65 22.90
CA GLY A 84 -1.33 6.40 23.91
C GLY A 84 -1.14 4.92 24.24
N ALA A 85 -2.11 4.06 23.93
CA ALA A 85 -2.07 2.65 24.29
C ALA A 85 -0.98 1.83 23.56
N GLY A 86 -0.54 2.26 22.37
CA GLY A 86 0.40 1.52 21.52
C GLY A 86 1.84 2.06 21.42
N LEU A 87 2.22 3.07 22.21
CA LEU A 87 3.56 3.67 22.11
C LEU A 87 4.69 2.73 22.55
N GLU A 88 4.41 1.83 23.50
CA GLU A 88 5.38 0.82 23.94
C GLU A 88 5.41 -0.43 23.05
N GLU A 89 4.29 -0.84 22.45
CA GLU A 89 4.29 -1.99 21.51
C GLU A 89 4.94 -1.67 20.16
N ALA A 90 4.95 -0.40 19.75
CA ALA A 90 5.84 0.04 18.68
C ALA A 90 7.33 -0.11 19.05
N ALA A 91 7.68 -0.18 20.34
CA ALA A 91 9.03 -0.47 20.82
C ALA A 91 9.28 -1.98 21.00
N VAL A 92 8.27 -2.77 21.42
CA VAL A 92 8.38 -4.23 21.65
C VAL A 92 8.28 -5.04 20.35
N GLN A 93 7.46 -4.65 19.38
CA GLN A 93 7.54 -5.18 18.00
C GLN A 93 8.75 -4.60 17.24
N ALA A 94 9.25 -3.43 17.65
CA ALA A 94 10.51 -2.93 17.14
C ALA A 94 11.69 -3.76 17.62
N ASP A 95 11.70 -4.38 18.80
CA ASP A 95 12.86 -5.19 19.26
C ASP A 95 13.15 -6.40 18.34
N ALA A 96 12.13 -7.08 17.81
CA ALA A 96 12.30 -8.17 16.84
C ALA A 96 12.70 -7.69 15.43
N LEU A 97 12.35 -6.44 15.07
CA LEU A 97 12.69 -5.79 13.80
C LEU A 97 13.96 -4.93 13.88
N HIS A 98 14.45 -4.62 15.09
CA HIS A 98 15.67 -3.87 15.37
C HIS A 98 16.89 -4.71 15.00
N ASP A 99 16.85 -6.00 15.33
CA ASP A 99 17.83 -7.01 14.87
C ASP A 99 17.83 -7.19 13.33
N ALA A 100 16.72 -6.81 12.66
CA ALA A 100 16.57 -6.85 11.21
C ALA A 100 16.75 -5.48 10.51
N HIS A 101 17.07 -4.40 11.25
CA HIS A 101 17.17 -3.03 10.75
C HIS A 101 15.90 -2.51 10.02
N GLN A 102 14.71 -2.90 10.46
CA GLN A 102 13.42 -2.53 9.84
C GLN A 102 12.50 -1.76 10.80
N VAL A 103 11.60 -0.96 10.25
CA VAL A 103 10.64 -0.13 11.01
C VAL A 103 9.25 -0.24 10.40
N LEU A 104 8.25 -0.54 11.23
CA LEU A 104 6.83 -0.50 10.81
C LEU A 104 6.29 0.93 10.85
N HIS A 105 5.62 1.31 9.77
CA HIS A 105 4.93 2.60 9.62
C HIS A 105 3.45 2.43 9.99
N ASN A 106 3.05 3.06 11.09
CA ASN A 106 1.65 3.14 11.51
C ASN A 106 1.29 4.59 11.86
N PRO A 107 0.42 5.25 11.09
CA PRO A 107 -0.19 4.81 9.83
C PRO A 107 0.83 4.59 8.71
N PRO A 108 0.50 3.87 7.63
CA PRO A 108 1.41 3.66 6.50
C PRO A 108 1.87 4.97 5.83
N MET A 109 3.07 4.96 5.25
CA MET A 109 3.58 6.01 4.36
C MET A 109 3.17 5.70 2.91
N LEU A 110 2.00 6.18 2.50
CA LEU A 110 1.41 5.92 1.19
C LEU A 110 2.10 6.72 0.06
N SER A 111 1.83 6.32 -1.19
CA SER A 111 2.22 7.12 -2.36
C SER A 111 1.11 8.13 -2.69
N LEU A 112 1.36 9.04 -3.64
CA LEU A 112 0.33 9.94 -4.17
C LEU A 112 -0.28 9.38 -5.46
N ASP A 113 -1.55 9.69 -5.68
CA ASP A 113 -2.15 9.55 -7.01
C ASP A 113 -1.53 10.57 -7.97
N LYS A 114 -1.64 10.33 -9.29
CA LYS A 114 -0.92 11.11 -10.30
C LYS A 114 -1.86 11.57 -11.40
N CYS A 115 -1.71 12.83 -11.81
CA CYS A 115 -2.29 13.34 -13.05
C CYS A 115 -1.21 13.91 -13.98
N TYR A 116 -1.56 14.03 -15.26
CA TYR A 116 -0.69 14.54 -16.33
C TYR A 116 -1.41 15.60 -17.17
N ASP A 117 -2.59 16.03 -16.75
CA ASP A 117 -3.43 16.99 -17.46
C ASP A 117 -4.29 17.77 -16.46
N GLU A 118 -4.64 18.99 -16.84
CA GLU A 118 -5.45 19.92 -16.05
C GLU A 118 -6.86 19.39 -15.81
N GLU A 119 -7.47 18.73 -16.79
CA GLU A 119 -8.83 18.21 -16.68
C GLU A 119 -8.96 17.21 -15.52
N THR A 120 -7.99 16.31 -15.37
CA THR A 120 -7.93 15.35 -14.26
C THR A 120 -7.73 16.05 -12.92
N LEU A 121 -6.90 17.10 -12.86
CA LEU A 121 -6.70 17.90 -11.64
C LEU A 121 -8.01 18.60 -11.22
N LEU A 122 -8.74 19.19 -12.17
CA LEU A 122 -10.03 19.84 -11.92
C LEU A 122 -11.07 18.84 -11.41
N LYS A 123 -11.17 17.65 -12.03
CA LYS A 123 -12.05 16.56 -11.54
C LYS A 123 -11.69 16.08 -10.14
N TRP A 124 -10.41 16.13 -9.77
CA TRP A 124 -9.99 15.83 -8.40
C TRP A 124 -10.44 16.92 -7.43
N PHE A 125 -10.26 18.20 -7.81
CA PHE A 125 -10.68 19.35 -7.00
C PHE A 125 -12.19 19.34 -6.73
N ASP A 126 -13.01 18.98 -7.73
CA ASP A 126 -14.48 18.93 -7.63
C ASP A 126 -15.03 17.94 -6.58
N LYS A 127 -14.16 17.16 -5.93
CA LYS A 127 -14.53 16.20 -4.89
C LYS A 127 -14.62 16.83 -3.50
N PHE A 128 -14.13 18.05 -3.29
CA PHE A 128 -14.09 18.72 -1.99
C PHE A 128 -14.31 20.24 -2.10
N GLU A 129 -14.56 20.87 -0.96
CA GLU A 129 -14.72 22.32 -0.84
C GLU A 129 -13.50 22.99 -0.19
N GLY A 130 -13.29 24.27 -0.51
CA GLY A 130 -12.20 25.09 0.03
C GLY A 130 -10.95 25.15 -0.86
N ASP A 131 -9.88 25.68 -0.29
CA ASP A 131 -8.63 25.93 -1.01
C ASP A 131 -7.69 24.73 -1.00
N VAL A 132 -6.64 24.82 -1.82
CA VAL A 132 -5.61 23.80 -1.95
C VAL A 132 -4.26 24.35 -1.55
N LEU A 133 -3.54 23.58 -0.74
CA LEU A 133 -2.13 23.80 -0.50
C LEU A 133 -1.32 23.17 -1.63
N VAL A 134 -0.51 23.99 -2.29
CA VAL A 134 0.31 23.62 -3.43
C VAL A 134 1.78 23.72 -3.06
N SER A 135 2.54 22.68 -3.37
CA SER A 135 3.98 22.61 -3.09
C SER A 135 4.73 21.94 -4.26
N PRO A 136 6.02 22.26 -4.48
CA PRO A 136 6.82 21.53 -5.45
C PRO A 136 6.98 20.07 -5.00
N LYS A 137 6.87 19.15 -5.96
CA LYS A 137 7.12 17.74 -5.70
C LYS A 137 8.63 17.48 -5.76
N VAL A 138 9.25 17.43 -4.59
CA VAL A 138 10.70 17.18 -4.43
C VAL A 138 11.04 15.76 -4.91
N ASP A 139 12.05 15.64 -5.75
CA ASP A 139 12.53 14.37 -6.29
C ASP A 139 13.68 13.82 -5.42
N GLY A 140 13.32 13.21 -4.30
CA GLY A 140 14.28 12.69 -3.31
C GLY A 140 13.93 11.30 -2.79
N VAL A 141 14.12 11.09 -1.49
CA VAL A 141 13.80 9.85 -0.79
C VAL A 141 12.92 10.18 0.41
N ALA A 142 11.66 9.75 0.35
CA ALA A 142 10.75 9.83 1.47
C ALA A 142 11.31 9.12 2.72
N MET A 143 11.34 9.85 3.84
CA MET A 143 11.73 9.35 5.15
C MET A 143 10.88 9.97 6.26
N CYS A 144 10.83 9.30 7.40
CA CYS A 144 10.21 9.82 8.61
C CYS A 144 11.24 9.92 9.75
N VAL A 145 10.99 10.85 10.67
CA VAL A 145 11.75 11.03 11.91
C VAL A 145 10.77 11.10 13.08
N ARG A 146 10.99 10.29 14.11
CA ARG A 146 10.15 10.17 15.31
C ARG A 146 10.88 10.77 16.50
N TYR A 147 10.16 11.60 17.26
CA TYR A 147 10.68 12.21 18.48
C TYR A 147 10.01 11.60 19.72
N GLY A 148 10.81 11.29 20.73
CA GLY A 148 10.34 10.72 21.99
C GLY A 148 9.59 11.70 22.86
N ALA A 149 9.19 11.26 24.06
CA ALA A 149 8.45 12.07 25.02
C ALA A 149 9.21 13.32 25.51
N ASN A 150 10.55 13.30 25.43
CA ASN A 150 11.42 14.42 25.79
C ASN A 150 11.79 15.32 24.59
N GLY A 151 11.19 15.07 23.42
CA GLY A 151 11.44 15.77 22.17
C GLY A 151 12.77 15.42 21.51
N GLU A 152 13.51 14.39 21.95
CA GLU A 152 14.74 13.94 21.29
C GLU A 152 14.45 13.01 20.12
N LEU A 153 15.27 13.08 19.06
CA LEU A 153 15.17 12.20 17.91
C LEU A 153 15.39 10.73 18.36
N LEU A 154 14.31 9.97 18.36
CA LEU A 154 14.27 8.58 18.78
C LEU A 154 14.65 7.65 17.63
N LEU A 155 14.06 7.89 16.45
CA LEU A 155 14.15 6.98 15.33
C LEU A 155 14.00 7.72 14.00
N ALA A 156 14.70 7.25 12.96
CA ALA A 156 14.42 7.64 11.59
C ALA A 156 14.35 6.41 10.68
N ALA A 157 13.44 6.44 9.70
CA ALA A 157 13.26 5.34 8.76
C ALA A 157 12.97 5.82 7.35
N THR A 158 13.41 5.05 6.36
CA THR A 158 12.98 5.24 4.97
C THR A 158 11.54 4.77 4.78
N ARG A 159 10.87 5.22 3.70
CA ARG A 159 9.53 4.74 3.36
C ARG A 159 9.47 3.21 3.12
N GLY A 160 10.48 2.65 2.47
CA GLY A 160 10.49 1.24 2.04
C GLY A 160 9.25 0.86 1.22
N SER A 161 8.50 -0.15 1.67
CA SER A 161 7.26 -0.62 1.04
C SER A 161 6.05 0.30 1.29
N GLY A 162 6.21 1.32 2.13
CA GLY A 162 5.13 2.16 2.66
C GLY A 162 4.56 1.65 3.98
N ARG A 163 4.58 0.34 4.22
CA ARG A 163 4.26 -0.26 5.53
C ARG A 163 5.51 -0.56 6.34
N VAL A 164 6.59 -0.99 5.68
CA VAL A 164 7.86 -1.33 6.34
C VAL A 164 8.99 -0.55 5.69
N GLY A 165 9.71 0.21 6.51
CA GLY A 165 10.91 0.97 6.17
C GLY A 165 12.20 0.32 6.66
N GLU A 166 13.32 0.88 6.21
CA GLU A 166 14.65 0.56 6.76
C GLU A 166 15.04 1.61 7.81
N LEU A 167 15.60 1.16 8.93
CA LEU A 167 16.09 1.99 10.02
C LEU A 167 17.35 2.75 9.59
N ILE A 168 17.33 4.09 9.66
CA ILE A 168 18.41 4.98 9.22
C ILE A 168 18.73 6.08 10.24
N THR A 169 18.43 5.86 11.52
CA THR A 169 18.54 6.88 12.59
C THR A 169 19.92 7.56 12.64
N GLU A 170 21.00 6.81 12.55
CA GLU A 170 22.36 7.38 12.64
C GLU A 170 22.72 8.21 11.41
N ASN A 171 22.32 7.78 10.20
CA ASN A 171 22.50 8.54 8.97
C ASN A 171 21.63 9.80 8.98
N ALA A 172 20.39 9.69 9.47
CA ALA A 172 19.45 10.81 9.58
C ALA A 172 19.97 11.94 10.48
N LYS A 173 20.72 11.61 11.54
CA LYS A 173 21.40 12.61 12.39
C LYS A 173 22.42 13.47 11.62
N GLN A 174 22.92 13.00 10.48
CA GLN A 174 23.84 13.74 9.61
C GLN A 174 23.13 14.55 8.51
N VAL A 175 21.81 14.38 8.36
CA VAL A 175 21.01 15.09 7.34
C VAL A 175 20.73 16.52 7.81
N GLY A 176 21.03 17.50 6.96
CA GLY A 176 20.74 18.90 7.24
C GLY A 176 19.23 19.18 7.25
N GLY A 177 18.76 19.98 8.21
CA GLY A 177 17.32 20.28 8.37
C GLY A 177 16.55 19.25 9.20
N VAL A 178 17.22 18.25 9.80
CA VAL A 178 16.65 17.36 10.82
C VAL A 178 17.13 17.79 12.21
N PRO A 179 16.27 18.38 13.05
CA PRO A 179 16.62 18.69 14.43
C PRO A 179 16.96 17.42 15.24
N HIS A 180 17.93 17.51 16.15
CA HIS A 180 18.19 16.39 17.08
C HIS A 180 17.23 16.42 18.28
N LYS A 181 16.66 17.60 18.54
CA LYS A 181 15.68 17.85 19.58
C LYS A 181 14.68 18.89 19.10
N VAL A 182 13.41 18.68 19.40
CA VAL A 182 12.30 19.60 19.10
C VAL A 182 11.51 19.90 20.37
N ASP A 183 10.79 21.02 20.36
CA ASP A 183 9.86 21.40 21.45
C ASP A 183 8.47 20.78 21.23
N ALA A 184 8.44 19.47 21.09
CA ALA A 184 7.23 18.66 20.92
C ALA A 184 7.53 17.22 21.33
N ALA A 185 6.53 16.51 21.84
CA ALA A 185 6.67 15.15 22.34
C ALA A 185 5.81 14.18 21.52
N GLY A 186 6.35 12.99 21.23
CA GLY A 186 5.56 11.89 20.67
C GLY A 186 5.09 12.11 19.23
N ILE A 187 5.87 12.83 18.41
CA ILE A 187 5.51 13.16 17.03
C ILE A 187 6.32 12.36 16.01
N GLU A 188 5.74 12.15 14.83
CA GLU A 188 6.44 11.65 13.64
C GLU A 188 6.37 12.70 12.53
N VAL A 189 7.51 13.27 12.15
CA VAL A 189 7.60 14.20 11.02
C VAL A 189 7.98 13.42 9.76
N ARG A 190 7.23 13.63 8.68
CA ARG A 190 7.46 13.01 7.37
C ARG A 190 7.91 14.06 6.37
N GLY A 191 8.81 13.64 5.49
CA GLY A 191 9.44 14.54 4.55
C GLY A 191 10.24 13.83 3.48
N GLU A 192 10.87 14.63 2.63
CA GLU A 192 11.71 14.15 1.54
C GLU A 192 13.17 14.53 1.84
N ALA A 193 14.03 13.53 1.97
CA ALA A 193 15.48 13.75 1.95
C ALA A 193 15.95 13.94 0.51
N TYR A 194 16.82 14.90 0.25
CA TYR A 194 17.30 15.20 -1.09
C TYR A 194 18.74 15.71 -1.06
N MET A 195 19.43 15.54 -2.18
CA MET A 195 20.74 16.13 -2.40
C MET A 195 20.59 17.46 -3.14
N PRO A 196 21.16 18.56 -2.63
CA PRO A 196 21.17 19.83 -3.35
C PRO A 196 21.86 19.69 -4.72
N LEU A 197 21.29 20.31 -5.76
CA LEU A 197 21.83 20.24 -7.12
C LEU A 197 23.20 20.88 -7.22
N SER A 198 23.46 21.95 -6.47
CA SER A 198 24.75 22.62 -6.35
C SER A 198 25.84 21.65 -5.85
N VAL A 199 25.55 20.89 -4.79
CA VAL A 199 26.44 19.85 -4.24
C VAL A 199 26.64 18.73 -5.25
N PHE A 200 25.56 18.21 -5.84
CA PHE A 200 25.64 17.15 -6.83
C PHE A 200 26.51 17.55 -8.03
N ARG A 201 26.32 18.74 -8.58
CA ARG A 201 27.07 19.26 -9.73
C ARG A 201 28.55 19.49 -9.42
N ALA A 202 28.85 19.95 -8.20
CA ALA A 202 30.23 20.22 -7.79
C ALA A 202 31.03 18.92 -7.59
N ASP A 203 30.44 17.95 -6.89
CA ASP A 203 31.22 16.85 -6.31
C ASP A 203 30.90 15.46 -6.87
N PHE A 204 29.76 15.27 -7.56
CA PHE A 204 29.24 13.93 -7.87
C PHE A 204 28.77 13.71 -9.31
N ALA A 205 28.50 14.76 -10.08
CA ALA A 205 27.92 14.65 -11.41
C ALA A 205 28.81 13.93 -12.45
N ALA A 206 30.11 13.78 -12.18
CA ALA A 206 31.02 13.02 -13.03
C ALA A 206 30.84 11.50 -12.89
N ASP A 207 30.50 11.03 -11.69
CA ASP A 207 30.48 9.59 -11.35
C ASP A 207 29.05 9.03 -11.20
N TYR A 208 28.05 9.90 -11.01
CA TYR A 208 26.68 9.50 -10.73
C TYR A 208 25.68 10.16 -11.69
N ALA A 209 24.66 9.40 -12.08
CA ALA A 209 23.67 9.83 -13.07
C ALA A 209 22.60 10.78 -12.53
N ASN A 210 22.14 10.60 -11.28
CA ASN A 210 21.14 11.48 -10.69
C ASN A 210 21.26 11.62 -9.16
N PRO A 211 20.86 12.77 -8.60
CA PRO A 211 20.94 13.06 -7.17
C PRO A 211 20.00 12.21 -6.32
N ARG A 212 18.83 11.80 -6.84
CA ARG A 212 17.85 10.97 -6.12
C ARG A 212 18.44 9.62 -5.68
N ASN A 213 19.07 8.91 -6.62
CA ASN A 213 19.70 7.62 -6.38
C ASN A 213 20.89 7.76 -5.43
N LEU A 214 21.67 8.83 -5.57
CA LEU A 214 22.79 9.10 -4.70
C LEU A 214 22.35 9.38 -3.26
N THR A 215 21.25 10.13 -3.09
CA THR A 215 20.59 10.35 -1.80
C THR A 215 20.18 9.02 -1.16
N ALA A 216 19.54 8.14 -1.92
CA ALA A 216 19.12 6.82 -1.43
C ALA A 216 20.29 5.96 -0.97
N GLY A 217 21.42 6.01 -1.69
CA GLY A 217 22.65 5.34 -1.29
C GLY A 217 23.28 5.92 -0.03
N ALA A 218 23.37 7.25 0.05
CA ALA A 218 23.99 7.97 1.18
C ALA A 218 23.26 7.71 2.50
N LEU A 219 21.93 7.66 2.48
CA LEU A 219 21.11 7.35 3.66
C LEU A 219 21.29 5.92 4.20
N LYS A 220 21.91 5.03 3.42
CA LYS A 220 22.09 3.60 3.75
C LYS A 220 23.55 3.21 3.96
N LEU A 221 24.46 4.18 4.07
CA LEU A 221 25.86 3.91 4.36
C LEU A 221 26.02 3.30 5.75
N LYS A 222 26.86 2.26 5.85
CA LYS A 222 27.18 1.61 7.14
C LYS A 222 27.89 2.55 8.11
N ASP A 223 28.76 3.41 7.58
CA ASP A 223 29.38 4.48 8.35
C ASP A 223 28.54 5.75 8.21
N ALA A 224 27.81 6.09 9.26
CA ALA A 224 26.97 7.27 9.29
C ALA A 224 27.78 8.57 9.12
N GLN A 225 29.02 8.63 9.60
CA GLN A 225 29.85 9.84 9.47
C GLN A 225 30.20 10.13 8.00
N ALA A 226 30.32 9.08 7.18
CA ALA A 226 30.53 9.24 5.74
C ALA A 226 29.32 9.89 5.05
N ALA A 227 28.09 9.71 5.56
CA ALA A 227 26.88 10.31 4.98
C ALA A 227 26.91 11.84 5.00
N LYS A 228 27.63 12.44 5.96
CA LYS A 228 27.78 13.90 6.07
C LYS A 228 28.45 14.51 4.84
N ALA A 229 29.36 13.78 4.18
CA ALA A 229 30.07 14.25 2.99
C ALA A 229 29.15 14.42 1.77
N TYR A 230 27.96 13.81 1.78
CA TYR A 230 27.00 13.89 0.68
C TYR A 230 26.09 15.13 0.78
N GLY A 231 26.15 15.90 1.87
CA GLY A 231 25.40 17.15 2.01
C GLY A 231 23.88 17.00 1.89
N ILE A 232 23.32 15.83 2.28
CA ILE A 232 21.89 15.55 2.18
C ILE A 232 21.11 16.51 3.08
N ARG A 233 19.99 17.02 2.57
CA ARG A 233 19.03 17.88 3.28
C ARG A 233 17.66 17.23 3.37
N PHE A 234 16.79 17.77 4.21
CA PHE A 234 15.44 17.27 4.43
C PHE A 234 14.41 18.40 4.36
N PHE A 235 13.36 18.20 3.56
CA PHE A 235 12.16 19.03 3.61
C PHE A 235 11.05 18.29 4.36
N ALA A 236 10.44 18.92 5.36
CA ALA A 236 9.24 18.40 6.03
C ALA A 236 7.97 18.76 5.22
N TYR A 237 7.00 17.84 5.17
CA TYR A 237 5.72 18.07 4.49
C TYR A 237 4.50 17.52 5.25
N ASP A 238 4.70 16.80 6.35
CA ASP A 238 3.60 16.27 7.17
C ASP A 238 4.08 15.96 8.59
N VAL A 239 3.12 15.84 9.51
CA VAL A 239 3.38 15.42 10.89
C VAL A 239 2.22 14.62 11.45
N LEU A 240 2.55 13.64 12.28
CA LEU A 240 1.62 12.83 13.06
C LEU A 240 1.82 13.09 14.56
N GLY A 241 0.76 12.87 15.33
CA GLY A 241 0.75 13.10 16.79
C GLY A 241 0.24 14.48 17.19
N VAL A 242 0.00 15.38 16.22
CA VAL A 242 -0.61 16.70 16.43
C VAL A 242 -1.63 16.97 15.33
N GLU A 243 -2.78 17.52 15.69
CA GLU A 243 -3.86 17.83 14.76
C GLU A 243 -3.89 19.34 14.44
N PHE A 244 -4.23 19.66 13.20
CA PHE A 244 -4.35 21.03 12.70
C PHE A 244 -5.61 21.15 11.85
N ASP A 245 -6.26 22.30 11.86
CA ASP A 245 -7.46 22.54 11.03
C ASP A 245 -7.07 22.70 9.55
N THR A 246 -5.89 23.27 9.29
CA THR A 246 -5.38 23.47 7.94
C THR A 246 -3.96 22.94 7.71
N GLU A 247 -3.66 22.56 6.47
CA GLU A 247 -2.30 22.22 6.05
C GLU A 247 -1.34 23.40 6.19
N LEU A 248 -1.81 24.63 5.96
CA LEU A 248 -0.97 25.82 6.11
C LEU A 248 -0.46 26.01 7.55
N GLU A 249 -1.33 25.80 8.54
CA GLU A 249 -0.96 25.87 9.97
C GLU A 249 0.07 24.80 10.31
N LYS A 250 -0.15 23.57 9.84
CA LYS A 250 0.80 22.47 9.98
C LYS A 250 2.19 22.83 9.44
N MET A 251 2.26 23.40 8.24
CA MET A 251 3.53 23.80 7.61
C MET A 251 4.23 24.92 8.38
N ARG A 252 3.48 25.88 8.95
CA ARG A 252 4.04 26.93 9.80
C ARG A 252 4.60 26.35 11.10
N TRP A 253 3.86 25.47 11.74
CA TRP A 253 4.27 24.82 12.99
C TRP A 253 5.53 23.95 12.80
N LEU A 254 5.65 23.24 11.67
CA LEU A 254 6.88 22.53 11.33
C LEU A 254 8.10 23.46 11.25
N ALA A 255 7.93 24.68 10.72
CA ALA A 255 9.00 25.68 10.70
C ALA A 255 9.38 26.15 12.12
N GLU A 256 8.38 26.37 12.98
CA GLU A 256 8.58 26.76 14.38
C GLU A 256 9.35 25.70 15.18
N LEU A 257 9.17 24.42 14.85
CA LEU A 257 9.96 23.31 15.42
C LEU A 257 11.39 23.21 14.88
N GLY A 258 11.79 24.05 13.94
CA GLY A 258 13.14 24.10 13.39
C GLY A 258 13.39 23.18 12.20
N PHE A 259 12.34 22.67 11.56
CA PHE A 259 12.46 22.03 10.24
C PHE A 259 12.47 23.07 9.12
N ASP A 260 12.96 22.68 7.95
CA ASP A 260 12.71 23.36 6.68
C ASP A 260 11.44 22.75 6.05
N PRO A 261 10.25 23.37 6.09
CA PRO A 261 9.09 22.83 5.39
C PRO A 261 9.21 23.06 3.89
N VAL A 262 8.62 22.18 3.08
CA VAL A 262 8.54 22.41 1.64
C VAL A 262 7.75 23.71 1.35
N GLY A 263 8.30 24.57 0.48
CA GLY A 263 7.70 25.85 0.15
C GLY A 263 6.29 25.69 -0.41
N SER A 264 5.29 26.19 0.31
CA SER A 264 3.87 25.95 0.02
C SER A 264 3.08 27.24 -0.16
N THR A 265 2.08 27.22 -1.05
CA THR A 265 1.14 28.34 -1.28
C THR A 265 -0.30 27.85 -1.29
N ILE A 266 -1.23 28.63 -0.74
CA ILE A 266 -2.66 28.36 -0.86
C ILE A 266 -3.17 28.94 -2.18
N VAL A 267 -3.96 28.16 -2.92
CA VAL A 267 -4.58 28.59 -4.18
C VAL A 267 -6.04 28.16 -4.24
N SER A 268 -6.81 28.92 -5.00
CA SER A 268 -8.18 28.58 -5.38
C SER A 268 -8.22 27.71 -6.65
N LYS A 269 -9.41 27.20 -7.00
CA LYS A 269 -9.62 26.37 -8.20
C LYS A 269 -9.12 27.00 -9.49
N ASP A 270 -9.37 28.29 -9.68
CA ASP A 270 -9.05 29.01 -10.92
C ASP A 270 -7.54 29.27 -11.09
N GLU A 271 -6.76 29.08 -10.02
CA GLU A 271 -5.32 29.34 -9.98
C GLU A 271 -4.48 28.05 -10.07
N LEU A 272 -5.10 26.87 -10.11
CA LEU A 272 -4.41 25.58 -10.08
C LEU A 272 -3.37 25.45 -11.19
N GLN A 273 -3.78 25.70 -12.43
CA GLN A 273 -2.92 25.58 -13.61
C GLN A 273 -1.86 26.69 -13.67
N GLN A 274 -2.22 27.93 -13.31
CA GLN A 274 -1.25 29.02 -13.23
C GLN A 274 -0.16 28.73 -12.19
N ASN A 275 -0.52 28.12 -11.05
CA ASN A 275 0.45 27.74 -10.03
C ASN A 275 1.35 26.60 -10.50
N PHE A 276 0.81 25.63 -11.26
CA PHE A 276 1.60 24.58 -11.90
C PHE A 276 2.72 25.18 -12.77
N GLU A 277 2.35 26.08 -13.70
CA GLU A 277 3.28 26.73 -14.62
C GLU A 277 4.32 27.57 -13.89
N ARG A 278 3.93 28.25 -12.81
CA ARG A 278 4.85 29.02 -11.97
C ARG A 278 5.89 28.13 -11.30
N ILE A 279 5.49 26.97 -10.78
CA ILE A 279 6.42 26.02 -10.14
C ILE A 279 7.29 25.34 -11.21
N ASP A 280 6.73 24.97 -12.35
CA ASP A 280 7.47 24.42 -13.49
C ASP A 280 8.59 25.37 -13.95
N ALA A 281 8.27 26.65 -14.12
CA ALA A 281 9.27 27.68 -14.45
C ALA A 281 10.35 27.87 -13.37
N SER A 282 10.02 27.60 -12.10
CA SER A 282 10.97 27.77 -10.98
C SER A 282 12.07 26.70 -10.95
N GLN A 283 11.92 25.58 -11.67
CA GLN A 283 12.90 24.49 -11.71
C GLN A 283 14.31 24.96 -12.09
N ALA A 284 14.42 25.94 -12.99
CA ALA A 284 15.71 26.48 -13.44
C ALA A 284 16.52 27.15 -12.31
N HIS A 285 15.85 27.56 -11.23
CA HIS A 285 16.44 28.29 -10.12
C HIS A 285 16.44 27.50 -8.80
N ALA A 286 15.75 26.37 -8.75
CA ALA A 286 15.72 25.51 -7.58
C ALA A 286 17.06 24.78 -7.39
N ASP A 287 17.53 24.70 -6.15
CA ASP A 287 18.72 23.93 -5.79
C ASP A 287 18.39 22.47 -5.45
N PHE A 288 17.27 21.95 -5.95
CA PHE A 288 16.84 20.57 -5.76
C PHE A 288 16.05 20.12 -6.99
N GLN A 289 16.07 18.82 -7.26
CA GLN A 289 15.32 18.26 -8.37
C GLN A 289 13.82 18.20 -8.01
N MET A 290 12.98 18.59 -8.97
CA MET A 290 11.53 18.50 -8.87
C MET A 290 11.03 17.56 -9.96
N ASP A 291 9.96 16.82 -9.67
CA ASP A 291 9.34 15.92 -10.65
C ASP A 291 7.85 16.20 -10.87
N GLY A 292 7.35 17.32 -10.35
CA GLY A 292 5.98 17.81 -10.52
C GLY A 292 5.57 18.78 -9.41
N VAL A 293 4.27 18.87 -9.20
CA VAL A 293 3.62 19.70 -8.18
C VAL A 293 2.67 18.82 -7.36
N VAL A 294 2.65 18.99 -6.04
CA VAL A 294 1.70 18.32 -5.15
C VAL A 294 0.60 19.30 -4.77
N TYR A 295 -0.64 18.86 -4.98
CA TYR A 295 -1.86 19.53 -4.56
C TYR A 295 -2.46 18.74 -3.39
N ARG A 296 -2.83 19.42 -2.31
CA ARG A 296 -3.47 18.83 -1.13
C ARG A 296 -4.64 19.69 -0.66
N ALA A 297 -5.80 19.09 -0.42
CA ALA A 297 -6.93 19.82 0.16
C ALA A 297 -6.49 20.47 1.49
N ASN A 298 -6.66 21.79 1.60
CA ASN A 298 -6.10 22.53 2.73
C ASN A 298 -6.82 22.22 4.04
N LEU A 299 -8.14 21.99 4.01
CA LEU A 299 -8.96 21.73 5.19
C LEU A 299 -8.88 20.28 5.65
N ARG A 300 -8.59 20.04 6.93
CA ARG A 300 -8.50 18.69 7.51
C ARG A 300 -9.83 17.93 7.46
N GLU A 301 -10.95 18.59 7.67
CA GLU A 301 -12.28 17.96 7.62
C GLU A 301 -12.53 17.28 6.26
N GLU A 302 -12.15 17.94 5.17
CA GLU A 302 -12.26 17.38 3.82
C GLU A 302 -11.29 16.22 3.59
N GLN A 303 -10.10 16.26 4.22
CA GLN A 303 -9.18 15.12 4.18
C GLN A 303 -9.75 13.89 4.88
N LEU A 304 -10.39 14.08 6.05
CA LEU A 304 -11.05 13.00 6.79
C LEU A 304 -12.24 12.44 6.00
N ARG A 305 -13.07 13.32 5.41
CA ARG A 305 -14.23 12.94 4.60
C ARG A 305 -13.84 12.16 3.36
N LEU A 306 -12.79 12.59 2.66
CA LEU A 306 -12.28 11.90 1.47
C LEU A 306 -11.55 10.61 1.83
N GLY A 307 -10.75 10.61 2.91
CA GLY A 307 -10.00 9.45 3.37
C GLY A 307 -8.94 8.95 2.37
N TYR A 308 -8.72 7.64 2.36
CA TYR A 308 -7.61 6.99 1.66
C TYR A 308 -8.10 5.87 0.74
N THR A 309 -7.27 5.50 -0.24
CA THR A 309 -7.30 4.18 -0.86
C THR A 309 -6.27 3.27 -0.19
N GLY A 310 -6.19 1.99 -0.59
CA GLY A 310 -5.09 1.12 -0.14
C GLY A 310 -3.69 1.57 -0.58
N HIS A 311 -3.57 2.60 -1.42
CA HIS A 311 -2.31 3.04 -2.03
C HIS A 311 -1.99 4.52 -1.91
N HIS A 312 -2.99 5.40 -1.78
CA HIS A 312 -2.82 6.85 -1.75
C HIS A 312 -3.96 7.59 -1.02
N PRO A 313 -3.71 8.77 -0.42
CA PRO A 313 -4.77 9.65 0.08
C PRO A 313 -5.62 10.20 -1.06
N ARG A 314 -6.95 10.26 -0.90
CA ARG A 314 -7.85 10.82 -1.92
C ARG A 314 -7.83 12.35 -1.96
N TYR A 315 -7.40 12.96 -0.87
CA TYR A 315 -7.30 14.42 -0.69
C TYR A 315 -5.96 15.01 -1.14
N SER A 316 -5.10 14.24 -1.82
CA SER A 316 -3.85 14.76 -2.38
C SER A 316 -3.49 14.09 -3.70
N ILE A 317 -3.02 14.89 -4.66
CA ILE A 317 -2.67 14.45 -6.01
C ILE A 317 -1.35 15.10 -6.46
N ALA A 318 -0.54 14.35 -7.22
CA ALA A 318 0.67 14.84 -7.84
C ALA A 318 0.44 15.12 -9.33
N TYR A 319 0.49 16.40 -9.72
CA TYR A 319 0.52 16.79 -11.12
C TYR A 319 1.98 16.72 -11.62
N LYS A 320 2.28 15.72 -12.45
CA LYS A 320 3.63 15.48 -12.94
C LYS A 320 3.96 16.46 -14.06
N PHE A 321 5.21 16.97 -14.07
CA PHE A 321 5.71 17.63 -15.27
C PHE A 321 5.64 16.67 -16.46
N GLN A 322 5.37 17.21 -17.64
CA GLN A 322 5.46 16.43 -18.87
C GLN A 322 6.88 15.88 -18.94
N GLY A 323 7.01 14.55 -19.02
CA GLY A 323 8.31 13.89 -18.92
C GLY A 323 9.26 14.40 -19.99
N ASP A 324 10.57 14.34 -19.71
CA ASP A 324 11.57 14.68 -20.72
C ASP A 324 11.31 13.85 -21.98
N PHE A 325 11.10 14.57 -23.07
CA PHE A 325 11.07 13.97 -24.39
C PHE A 325 12.47 13.95 -24.94
N GLY A 326 12.83 12.85 -25.60
CA GLY A 326 14.07 12.76 -26.34
C GLY A 326 13.82 12.03 -27.64
N GLU A 327 14.46 12.53 -28.70
CA GLU A 327 14.47 11.85 -29.98
C GLU A 327 15.58 10.81 -30.00
N SER A 328 15.29 9.63 -30.55
CA SER A 328 16.29 8.61 -30.82
C SER A 328 15.95 7.87 -32.12
N THR A 329 16.76 6.89 -32.50
CA THR A 329 16.52 6.01 -33.64
C THR A 329 16.25 4.60 -33.16
N LEU A 330 15.12 4.01 -33.58
CA LEU A 330 14.79 2.61 -33.32
C LEU A 330 15.67 1.69 -34.18
N ARG A 331 16.55 0.92 -33.56
CA ARG A 331 17.48 0.01 -34.25
C ARG A 331 16.94 -1.40 -34.39
N GLU A 332 16.36 -1.92 -33.32
CA GLU A 332 15.86 -3.30 -33.28
C GLU A 332 14.59 -3.38 -32.42
N VAL A 333 13.83 -4.46 -32.59
CA VAL A 333 12.75 -4.83 -31.66
C VAL A 333 13.04 -6.21 -31.11
N HIS A 334 13.21 -6.30 -29.80
CA HIS A 334 13.35 -7.55 -29.07
C HIS A 334 11.98 -8.01 -28.57
N TRP A 335 11.70 -9.31 -28.68
CA TRP A 335 10.42 -9.90 -28.29
C TRP A 335 10.58 -10.68 -26.99
N ASN A 336 10.03 -10.15 -25.90
CA ASN A 336 10.24 -10.65 -24.55
C ASN A 336 9.07 -11.52 -24.08
N VAL A 337 9.33 -12.82 -23.88
CA VAL A 337 8.36 -13.75 -23.29
C VAL A 337 8.15 -13.43 -21.81
N SER A 338 6.93 -13.08 -21.40
CA SER A 338 6.54 -12.75 -20.03
C SER A 338 6.22 -13.99 -19.19
N ARG A 339 6.01 -13.79 -17.89
CA ARG A 339 5.65 -14.86 -16.93
C ARG A 339 4.31 -15.53 -17.25
N THR A 340 3.42 -14.82 -17.94
CA THR A 340 2.08 -15.31 -18.35
C THR A 340 2.09 -15.87 -19.77
N GLY A 341 3.26 -15.98 -20.41
CA GLY A 341 3.40 -16.43 -21.78
C GLY A 341 3.19 -15.35 -22.85
N ALA A 342 2.67 -14.17 -22.50
CA ALA A 342 2.57 -13.04 -23.43
C ALA A 342 3.96 -12.61 -23.92
N ILE A 343 4.09 -12.29 -25.20
CA ILE A 343 5.33 -11.88 -25.85
C ILE A 343 5.25 -10.37 -26.13
N ASN A 344 6.02 -9.60 -25.36
CA ASN A 344 5.95 -8.13 -25.40
C ASN A 344 7.10 -7.54 -26.23
N PRO A 345 6.82 -6.59 -27.15
CA PRO A 345 7.83 -5.92 -27.94
C PRO A 345 8.60 -4.88 -27.11
N VAL A 346 9.92 -4.86 -27.27
CA VAL A 346 10.84 -3.90 -26.63
C VAL A 346 11.74 -3.31 -27.70
N GLY A 347 11.64 -2.01 -27.91
CA GLY A 347 12.49 -1.28 -28.84
C GLY A 347 13.90 -1.11 -28.28
N ILE A 348 14.91 -1.42 -29.10
CA ILE A 348 16.30 -1.07 -28.86
C ILE A 348 16.59 0.18 -29.67
N VAL A 349 17.06 1.21 -28.99
CA VAL A 349 17.23 2.55 -29.57
C VAL A 349 18.67 3.01 -29.41
N ASP A 350 19.08 3.98 -30.23
CA ASP A 350 20.33 4.69 -29.98
C ASP A 350 20.32 5.35 -28.59
N PRO A 351 21.48 5.44 -27.89
CA PRO A 351 21.56 6.05 -26.58
C PRO A 351 20.98 7.47 -26.56
N VAL A 352 19.95 7.70 -25.76
CA VAL A 352 19.33 9.02 -25.54
C VAL A 352 19.25 9.31 -24.06
N THR A 353 19.56 10.54 -23.64
CA THR A 353 19.46 10.93 -22.23
C THR A 353 18.05 11.42 -21.94
N LEU A 354 17.31 10.71 -21.07
CA LEU A 354 15.98 11.07 -20.60
C LEU A 354 15.99 11.16 -19.07
N SER A 355 15.69 12.33 -18.52
CA SER A 355 15.68 12.57 -17.07
C SER A 355 16.97 12.14 -16.38
N GLY A 356 18.11 12.55 -16.97
CA GLY A 356 19.45 12.27 -16.47
C GLY A 356 19.93 10.82 -16.60
N ALA A 357 19.14 9.92 -17.20
CA ALA A 357 19.54 8.54 -17.47
C ALA A 357 19.73 8.29 -18.96
N VAL A 358 20.81 7.60 -19.32
CA VAL A 358 21.01 7.10 -20.68
C VAL A 358 20.07 5.91 -20.89
N VAL A 359 19.18 6.06 -21.86
CA VAL A 359 18.17 5.07 -22.26
C VAL A 359 18.59 4.46 -23.59
N THR A 360 18.63 3.12 -23.63
CA THR A 360 18.89 2.31 -24.83
C THR A 360 17.77 1.33 -25.14
N ARG A 361 16.75 1.24 -24.26
CA ARG A 361 15.62 0.33 -24.37
C ARG A 361 14.33 1.07 -24.06
N ALA A 362 13.30 0.81 -24.84
CA ALA A 362 11.98 1.41 -24.69
C ALA A 362 10.89 0.34 -24.74
N SER A 363 9.91 0.43 -23.85
CA SER A 363 8.69 -0.38 -23.98
C SER A 363 7.91 0.05 -25.23
N LEU A 364 7.48 -0.92 -26.04
CA LEU A 364 6.49 -0.74 -27.10
C LEU A 364 5.09 -1.21 -26.63
N HIS A 365 4.95 -1.44 -25.32
CA HIS A 365 3.75 -1.91 -24.63
C HIS A 365 3.35 -3.33 -25.04
N ASN A 366 2.39 -3.47 -25.96
CA ASN A 366 1.86 -4.73 -26.47
C ASN A 366 1.78 -4.69 -28.00
N LEU A 367 1.32 -5.78 -28.62
CA LEU A 367 1.27 -5.87 -30.08
C LEU A 367 0.36 -4.80 -30.70
N ALA A 368 -0.84 -4.61 -30.16
CA ALA A 368 -1.80 -3.64 -30.70
C ALA A 368 -1.32 -2.19 -30.61
N ILE A 369 -0.71 -1.80 -29.49
CA ILE A 369 -0.16 -0.46 -29.31
C ILE A 369 1.02 -0.26 -30.26
N MET A 370 1.90 -1.25 -30.39
CA MET A 370 3.03 -1.21 -31.34
C MET A 370 2.56 -1.01 -32.79
N GLU A 371 1.52 -1.73 -33.21
CA GLU A 371 0.92 -1.56 -34.54
C GLU A 371 0.34 -0.15 -34.71
N THR A 372 -0.34 0.36 -33.68
CA THR A 372 -0.94 1.71 -33.70
C THR A 372 0.14 2.80 -33.82
N LEU A 373 1.30 2.63 -33.19
CA LEU A 373 2.43 3.55 -33.29
C LEU A 373 2.96 3.68 -34.73
N GLY A 374 2.85 2.61 -35.53
CA GLY A 374 3.23 2.56 -36.93
C GLY A 374 2.16 3.04 -37.93
N GLY A 375 0.93 3.26 -37.47
CA GLY A 375 -0.21 3.57 -38.32
C GLY A 375 -0.45 2.50 -39.39
N GLU A 376 -0.93 2.90 -40.57
CA GLU A 376 -1.22 1.98 -41.69
C GLU A 376 0.02 1.29 -42.27
N GLN A 377 1.22 1.87 -42.06
CA GLN A 377 2.48 1.38 -42.61
C GLN A 377 3.17 0.36 -41.69
N GLY A 378 2.71 0.24 -40.45
CA GLY A 378 3.39 -0.54 -39.41
C GLY A 378 4.68 0.12 -38.92
N LEU A 379 5.22 -0.39 -37.81
CA LEU A 379 6.47 0.12 -37.23
C LEU A 379 7.65 -0.30 -38.12
N THR A 380 8.55 0.63 -38.44
CA THR A 380 9.77 0.35 -39.21
C THR A 380 11.04 0.60 -38.41
N LEU A 381 12.07 -0.21 -38.65
CA LEU A 381 13.43 -0.02 -38.13
C LEU A 381 14.09 1.19 -38.78
N ASN A 382 15.04 1.76 -38.05
CA ASN A 382 15.68 3.05 -38.31
C ASN A 382 14.72 4.25 -38.32
N SER A 383 13.50 4.07 -37.81
CA SER A 383 12.59 5.19 -37.55
C SER A 383 13.20 6.15 -36.54
N ARG A 384 13.05 7.46 -36.79
CA ARG A 384 13.28 8.49 -35.78
C ARG A 384 12.05 8.57 -34.90
N VAL A 385 12.25 8.40 -33.61
CA VAL A 385 11.18 8.15 -32.64
C VAL A 385 11.26 9.16 -31.51
N LEU A 386 10.09 9.61 -31.05
CA LEU A 386 9.97 10.40 -29.84
C LEU A 386 9.77 9.44 -28.67
N MET A 387 10.65 9.57 -27.68
CA MET A 387 10.61 8.77 -26.47
C MET A 387 10.31 9.64 -25.27
N THR A 388 9.64 9.06 -24.29
CA THR A 388 9.50 9.68 -22.97
C THR A 388 9.74 8.67 -21.87
N ARG A 389 9.99 9.19 -20.68
CA ARG A 389 10.13 8.41 -19.45
C ARG A 389 9.05 8.86 -18.46
N ARG A 390 7.82 8.36 -18.65
CA ARG A 390 6.69 8.68 -17.76
C ARG A 390 7.04 8.33 -16.32
N GLY A 391 6.82 9.30 -15.43
CA GLY A 391 7.12 9.17 -14.01
C GLY A 391 8.61 8.94 -13.69
N GLY A 392 9.53 9.18 -14.64
CA GLY A 392 10.97 9.05 -14.43
C GLY A 392 11.47 7.62 -14.26
N VAL A 393 10.69 6.59 -14.58
CA VAL A 393 11.08 5.18 -14.36
C VAL A 393 11.17 4.40 -15.67
N ILE A 394 10.06 4.20 -16.40
CA ILE A 394 9.98 3.28 -17.54
C ILE A 394 9.97 4.06 -18.86
N PRO A 395 11.03 3.96 -19.70
CA PRO A 395 11.04 4.57 -21.01
C PRO A 395 10.09 3.84 -21.98
N HIS A 396 9.39 4.59 -22.80
CA HIS A 396 8.55 4.05 -23.88
C HIS A 396 8.57 4.97 -25.09
N LEU A 397 8.20 4.39 -26.22
CA LEU A 397 8.06 5.10 -27.48
C LEU A 397 6.67 5.74 -27.52
N GLU A 398 6.62 7.06 -27.68
CA GLU A 398 5.35 7.81 -27.74
C GLU A 398 4.83 7.94 -29.17
N LYS A 399 5.72 8.26 -30.12
CA LYS A 399 5.35 8.33 -31.53
C LYS A 399 6.55 8.19 -32.46
N ILE A 400 6.27 7.83 -33.70
CA ILE A 400 7.23 7.91 -34.80
C ILE A 400 7.21 9.34 -35.33
N ILE A 401 8.39 9.96 -35.42
CA ILE A 401 8.57 11.28 -36.03
C ILE A 401 8.78 11.12 -37.53
N GLU A 402 9.61 10.15 -37.89
CA GLU A 402 9.97 9.85 -39.27
C GLU A 402 10.14 8.34 -39.39
N ALA A 403 9.36 7.73 -40.28
CA ALA A 403 9.40 6.29 -40.50
C ALA A 403 10.68 5.91 -41.24
N GLY A 404 11.33 4.85 -40.79
CA GLY A 404 12.39 4.19 -41.55
C GLY A 404 11.82 3.30 -42.65
N GLU A 405 12.70 2.61 -43.37
CA GLU A 405 12.33 1.85 -44.57
C GLU A 405 12.01 0.37 -44.30
N GLN A 406 12.55 -0.21 -43.22
CA GLN A 406 12.51 -1.66 -43.00
C GLN A 406 11.40 -2.05 -42.00
N PRO A 407 10.36 -2.80 -42.40
CA PRO A 407 9.29 -3.19 -41.48
C PRO A 407 9.78 -4.05 -40.31
N VAL A 408 9.26 -3.81 -39.11
CA VAL A 408 9.44 -4.68 -37.96
C VAL A 408 8.67 -5.98 -38.20
N THR A 409 9.36 -7.11 -38.13
CA THR A 409 8.72 -8.42 -38.27
C THR A 409 8.19 -8.91 -36.93
N ILE A 410 6.90 -9.25 -36.89
CA ILE A 410 6.27 -9.93 -35.75
C ILE A 410 6.70 -11.40 -35.81
N PRO A 411 7.22 -11.97 -34.71
CA PRO A 411 7.70 -13.34 -34.72
C PRO A 411 6.51 -14.29 -34.87
N THR A 412 6.67 -15.29 -35.72
CA THR A 412 5.69 -16.39 -35.91
C THR A 412 5.95 -17.56 -34.94
N GLU A 413 7.09 -17.52 -34.24
CA GLU A 413 7.54 -18.52 -33.28
C GLU A 413 8.01 -17.82 -31.99
N CYS A 414 7.77 -18.45 -30.85
CA CYS A 414 8.18 -17.96 -29.56
C CYS A 414 9.72 -17.88 -29.50
N PRO A 415 10.32 -16.72 -29.18
CA PRO A 415 11.78 -16.59 -29.13
C PRO A 415 12.41 -17.37 -27.95
N GLY A 416 11.60 -17.87 -27.02
CA GLY A 416 12.04 -18.71 -25.90
C GLY A 416 12.02 -20.21 -26.17
N CYS A 417 11.00 -20.73 -26.86
CA CYS A 417 10.80 -22.17 -27.02
C CYS A 417 10.48 -22.63 -28.46
N GLY A 418 10.32 -21.71 -29.42
CA GLY A 418 9.99 -22.03 -30.82
C GLY A 418 8.52 -22.40 -31.06
N ALA A 419 7.65 -22.36 -30.04
CA ALA A 419 6.21 -22.60 -30.22
C ALA A 419 5.57 -21.62 -31.21
N PRO A 420 4.58 -22.02 -32.02
CA PRO A 420 3.87 -21.10 -32.91
C PRO A 420 3.17 -20.01 -32.10
N THR A 421 3.29 -18.76 -32.56
CA THR A 421 2.64 -17.61 -31.93
C THR A 421 1.24 -17.39 -32.47
N TYR A 422 0.33 -16.90 -31.64
CA TYR A 422 -1.01 -16.46 -32.02
C TYR A 422 -1.36 -15.14 -31.35
N ARG A 423 -2.35 -14.42 -31.88
CA ARG A 423 -2.84 -13.17 -31.30
C ARG A 423 -4.05 -13.42 -30.41
N GLU A 424 -4.01 -12.86 -29.20
CA GLU A 424 -5.12 -12.87 -28.25
C GLU A 424 -5.45 -11.43 -27.88
N ALA A 425 -6.55 -10.90 -28.43
CA ALA A 425 -6.92 -9.49 -28.36
C ALA A 425 -5.74 -8.56 -28.74
N ASP A 426 -5.21 -7.80 -27.77
CA ASP A 426 -4.16 -6.81 -27.97
C ASP A 426 -2.73 -7.35 -27.83
N VAL A 427 -2.59 -8.64 -27.52
CA VAL A 427 -1.34 -9.25 -27.08
C VAL A 427 -0.91 -10.37 -28.02
N LEU A 428 0.40 -10.49 -28.23
CA LEU A 428 1.00 -11.65 -28.91
C LEU A 428 1.26 -12.74 -27.87
N CYS A 429 0.75 -13.94 -28.12
CA CYS A 429 0.90 -15.10 -27.25
C CYS A 429 1.57 -16.24 -28.02
N ALA A 430 1.96 -17.30 -27.31
CA ALA A 430 2.35 -18.56 -27.91
C ALA A 430 1.85 -19.70 -27.03
N ASP A 431 1.50 -20.82 -27.66
CA ASP A 431 1.23 -22.07 -26.96
C ASP A 431 2.57 -22.68 -26.52
N HIS A 432 3.17 -22.10 -25.48
CA HIS A 432 4.53 -22.43 -25.06
C HIS A 432 4.71 -23.93 -24.90
N LEU A 433 5.75 -24.46 -25.53
CA LEU A 433 6.11 -25.86 -25.34
C LEU A 433 6.42 -26.10 -23.86
N PRO A 434 6.04 -27.26 -23.31
CA PRO A 434 6.42 -27.64 -21.96
C PRO A 434 7.92 -27.45 -21.73
N GLY A 435 8.28 -26.66 -20.71
CA GLY A 435 9.67 -26.35 -20.41
C GLY A 435 10.25 -25.12 -21.12
N CYS A 436 9.41 -24.22 -21.65
CA CYS A 436 9.86 -22.91 -22.13
C CYS A 436 10.73 -22.19 -21.08
N ARG A 437 12.05 -22.18 -21.30
CA ARG A 437 13.04 -21.62 -20.36
C ARG A 437 12.69 -20.19 -19.95
N ALA A 438 12.37 -19.34 -20.92
CA ALA A 438 12.11 -17.92 -20.69
C ALA A 438 10.88 -17.70 -19.79
N GLU A 439 9.83 -18.48 -19.97
CA GLU A 439 8.63 -18.43 -19.13
C GLU A 439 8.93 -19.00 -17.73
N ARG A 440 9.58 -20.17 -17.65
CA ARG A 440 9.89 -20.85 -16.38
C ARG A 440 10.77 -20.02 -15.46
N VAL A 441 11.86 -19.45 -15.99
CA VAL A 441 12.75 -18.58 -15.19
C VAL A 441 11.99 -17.37 -14.65
N ARG A 442 11.07 -16.76 -15.43
CA ARG A 442 10.25 -15.64 -14.95
C ARG A 442 9.19 -16.06 -13.92
N GLN A 443 8.64 -17.26 -14.02
CA GLN A 443 7.73 -17.82 -13.01
C GLN A 443 8.48 -18.05 -11.69
N LEU A 444 9.69 -18.62 -11.76
CA LEU A 444 10.57 -18.80 -10.61
C LEU A 444 10.96 -17.45 -9.97
N GLU A 445 11.30 -16.45 -10.78
CA GLU A 445 11.62 -15.10 -10.31
C GLU A 445 10.41 -14.43 -9.63
N HIS A 446 9.23 -14.53 -10.25
CA HIS A 446 7.98 -14.01 -9.67
C HIS A 446 7.71 -14.64 -8.31
N PHE A 447 7.80 -15.96 -8.21
CA PHE A 447 7.60 -16.69 -6.96
C PHE A 447 8.60 -16.25 -5.89
N ALA A 448 9.91 -16.29 -6.20
CA ALA A 448 10.97 -15.91 -5.27
C ALA A 448 10.80 -14.46 -4.77
N SER A 449 10.43 -13.53 -5.65
CA SER A 449 10.17 -12.14 -5.27
C SER A 449 8.96 -11.99 -4.34
N HIS A 450 7.90 -12.76 -4.56
CA HIS A 450 6.63 -12.62 -3.83
C HIS A 450 6.62 -13.35 -2.49
N MET A 451 7.40 -14.44 -2.41
CA MET A 451 7.80 -15.12 -1.18
C MET A 451 8.94 -14.39 -0.46
N GLU A 452 9.45 -13.31 -1.04
CA GLU A 452 10.52 -12.47 -0.47
C GLU A 452 11.83 -13.24 -0.15
N ILE A 453 12.20 -14.17 -1.03
CA ILE A 453 13.44 -14.94 -0.97
C ILE A 453 14.57 -14.09 -1.60
N LYS A 454 15.36 -13.42 -0.76
CA LYS A 454 16.46 -12.57 -1.22
C LYS A 454 17.66 -13.39 -1.71
N GLY A 455 18.20 -13.05 -2.87
CA GLY A 455 19.44 -13.66 -3.41
C GLY A 455 19.22 -14.55 -4.63
N LEU A 456 17.97 -14.92 -4.93
CA LEU A 456 17.59 -15.56 -6.20
C LEU A 456 17.42 -14.51 -7.30
N GLY A 457 18.53 -13.94 -7.75
CA GLY A 457 18.53 -13.00 -8.88
C GLY A 457 18.36 -13.71 -10.24
N PRO A 458 18.03 -12.97 -11.33
CA PRO A 458 17.75 -13.55 -12.64
C PRO A 458 18.83 -14.51 -13.14
N LYS A 459 20.10 -14.12 -13.06
CA LYS A 459 21.23 -14.95 -13.52
C LYS A 459 21.38 -16.25 -12.73
N LEU A 460 21.10 -16.23 -11.42
CA LEU A 460 21.19 -17.43 -10.61
C LEU A 460 20.02 -18.37 -10.89
N LEU A 461 18.81 -17.83 -11.07
CA LEU A 461 17.64 -18.60 -11.47
C LEU A 461 17.82 -19.25 -12.84
N GLU A 462 18.43 -18.53 -13.78
CA GLU A 462 18.83 -19.09 -15.07
C GLU A 462 19.78 -20.28 -14.91
N GLN A 463 20.84 -20.14 -14.10
CA GLN A 463 21.78 -21.24 -13.85
C GLN A 463 21.12 -22.44 -13.15
N LEU A 464 20.25 -22.19 -12.16
CA LEU A 464 19.51 -23.24 -11.45
C LEU A 464 18.60 -24.03 -12.39
N TYR A 465 17.91 -23.33 -13.30
CA TYR A 465 17.06 -23.96 -14.29
C TYR A 465 17.89 -24.72 -15.34
N ASP A 466 18.95 -24.10 -15.88
CA ASP A 466 19.77 -24.68 -16.94
C ASP A 466 20.57 -25.90 -16.46
N SER A 467 20.93 -25.96 -15.19
CA SER A 467 21.57 -27.13 -14.55
C SER A 467 20.57 -28.23 -14.18
N GLY A 468 19.27 -27.99 -14.32
CA GLY A 468 18.21 -28.93 -13.94
C GLY A 468 18.00 -29.09 -12.43
N LEU A 469 18.61 -28.22 -11.62
CA LEU A 469 18.47 -28.23 -10.15
C LEU A 469 17.10 -27.69 -9.70
N VAL A 470 16.50 -26.79 -10.49
CA VAL A 470 15.19 -26.20 -10.21
C VAL A 470 14.36 -26.19 -11.48
N SER A 471 13.21 -26.85 -11.44
CA SER A 471 12.22 -26.84 -12.51
C SER A 471 10.98 -26.04 -12.14
N ASP A 472 10.61 -26.09 -10.85
CA ASP A 472 9.47 -25.37 -10.30
C ASP A 472 9.78 -24.78 -8.90
N PRO A 473 8.94 -23.88 -8.38
CA PRO A 473 9.21 -23.22 -7.10
C PRO A 473 9.40 -24.13 -5.89
N SER A 474 8.85 -25.35 -5.92
CA SER A 474 8.97 -26.29 -4.82
C SER A 474 10.40 -26.83 -4.68
N ASP A 475 11.18 -26.86 -5.76
CA ASP A 475 12.56 -27.35 -5.79
C ASP A 475 13.51 -26.44 -4.98
N PHE A 476 13.17 -25.16 -4.80
CA PHE A 476 13.95 -24.26 -3.95
C PHE A 476 14.19 -24.83 -2.55
N TYR A 477 13.18 -25.49 -2.00
CA TYR A 477 13.19 -26.00 -0.63
C TYR A 477 13.88 -27.37 -0.50
N THR A 478 14.39 -27.92 -1.60
CA THR A 478 15.16 -29.18 -1.63
C THR A 478 16.61 -28.98 -2.05
N LEU A 479 17.00 -27.75 -2.42
CA LEU A 479 18.38 -27.42 -2.77
C LEU A 479 19.36 -27.71 -1.63
N THR A 480 20.53 -28.22 -2.01
CA THR A 480 21.64 -28.51 -1.10
C THR A 480 22.79 -27.52 -1.27
N ARG A 481 23.68 -27.48 -0.28
CA ARG A 481 24.88 -26.63 -0.32
C ARG A 481 25.77 -27.03 -1.49
N GLU A 482 25.95 -28.33 -1.69
CA GLU A 482 26.82 -28.91 -2.70
C GLU A 482 26.36 -28.51 -4.11
N GLU A 483 25.07 -28.64 -4.40
CA GLU A 483 24.45 -28.23 -5.66
C GLU A 483 24.65 -26.73 -5.92
N LEU A 484 24.39 -25.89 -4.93
CA LEU A 484 24.58 -24.44 -5.07
C LEU A 484 26.04 -24.07 -5.33
N THR A 485 26.98 -24.68 -4.64
CA THR A 485 28.42 -24.40 -4.83
C THR A 485 28.98 -24.87 -6.17
N SER A 486 28.24 -25.73 -6.89
CA SER A 486 28.61 -26.14 -8.25
C SER A 486 28.36 -25.05 -9.30
N LEU A 487 27.57 -24.03 -8.96
CA LEU A 487 27.17 -22.94 -9.86
C LEU A 487 28.23 -21.84 -9.94
N GLU A 488 28.24 -21.12 -11.07
CA GLU A 488 29.23 -20.06 -11.30
C GLU A 488 29.00 -18.90 -10.32
N ARG A 489 30.07 -18.49 -9.62
CA ARG A 489 30.08 -17.36 -8.67
C ARG A 489 29.24 -17.60 -7.40
N VAL A 490 28.94 -18.85 -7.06
CA VAL A 490 28.30 -19.21 -5.80
C VAL A 490 29.34 -19.86 -4.87
N GLY A 491 29.89 -19.07 -3.96
CA GLY A 491 30.77 -19.57 -2.90
C GLY A 491 29.99 -20.22 -1.75
N THR A 492 30.67 -21.00 -0.91
CA THR A 492 30.07 -21.69 0.26
C THR A 492 29.24 -20.78 1.15
N LYS A 493 29.77 -19.59 1.50
CA LYS A 493 29.05 -18.60 2.31
C LYS A 493 27.78 -18.09 1.63
N THR A 494 27.81 -17.86 0.32
CA THR A 494 26.64 -17.41 -0.45
C THR A 494 25.58 -18.51 -0.50
N ALA A 495 26.00 -19.77 -0.71
CA ALA A 495 25.11 -20.92 -0.68
C ALA A 495 24.42 -21.05 0.69
N ASP A 496 25.17 -20.95 1.78
CA ASP A 496 24.63 -21.02 3.14
C ASP A 496 23.61 -19.93 3.43
N THR A 497 23.95 -18.68 3.11
CA THR A 497 23.03 -17.54 3.27
C THR A 497 21.77 -17.71 2.42
N LEU A 498 21.89 -18.30 1.22
CA LEU A 498 20.73 -18.53 0.36
C LEU A 498 19.81 -19.61 0.92
N LEU A 499 20.37 -20.74 1.36
CA LEU A 499 19.61 -21.83 1.97
C LEU A 499 18.89 -21.37 3.24
N GLU A 500 19.58 -20.60 4.10
CA GLU A 500 18.98 -20.00 5.30
C GLU A 500 17.78 -19.09 4.94
N ARG A 501 17.92 -18.24 3.91
CA ARG A 501 16.84 -17.37 3.46
C ARG A 501 15.66 -18.12 2.84
N ILE A 502 15.91 -19.24 2.17
CA ILE A 502 14.84 -20.12 1.66
C ILE A 502 14.13 -20.78 2.85
N ASP A 503 14.89 -21.26 3.83
CA ASP A 503 14.35 -21.93 5.03
C ASP A 503 13.49 -20.99 5.88
N GLN A 504 13.89 -19.74 6.03
CA GLN A 504 13.11 -18.68 6.67
C GLN A 504 11.74 -18.43 6.01
N ARG A 505 11.56 -18.85 4.74
CA ARG A 505 10.30 -18.74 3.99
C ARG A 505 9.50 -20.04 3.96
N ARG A 506 9.76 -20.96 4.88
CA ARG A 506 8.89 -22.12 5.14
C ARG A 506 7.65 -21.78 5.95
N ARG A 507 7.60 -20.64 6.62
CA ARG A 507 6.40 -20.13 7.30
C ARG A 507 6.06 -18.76 6.75
N VAL A 508 4.98 -18.64 5.99
CA VAL A 508 4.61 -17.39 5.29
C VAL A 508 3.13 -17.10 5.44
N ARG A 509 2.77 -15.82 5.32
CA ARG A 509 1.36 -15.43 5.28
C ARG A 509 0.72 -15.89 3.98
N ALA A 510 -0.52 -16.39 4.05
CA ALA A 510 -1.20 -17.04 2.94
C ALA A 510 -1.36 -16.13 1.72
N GLU A 511 -1.54 -14.82 1.90
CA GLU A 511 -1.70 -13.87 0.80
C GLU A 511 -0.40 -13.69 -0.01
N HIS A 512 0.77 -13.84 0.61
CA HIS A 512 2.04 -13.83 -0.11
C HIS A 512 2.18 -15.09 -0.97
N PHE A 513 1.79 -16.24 -0.42
CA PHE A 513 1.78 -17.51 -1.14
C PHE A 513 0.86 -17.48 -2.35
N LEU A 514 -0.40 -17.06 -2.18
CA LEU A 514 -1.37 -16.96 -3.28
C LEU A 514 -0.87 -16.03 -4.40
N ARG A 515 -0.33 -14.86 -4.03
CA ARG A 515 0.26 -13.92 -4.98
C ARG A 515 1.49 -14.50 -5.71
N ALA A 516 2.27 -15.34 -5.03
CA ALA A 516 3.46 -15.98 -5.58
C ALA A 516 3.15 -17.05 -6.62
N LEU A 517 1.95 -17.65 -6.60
CA LEU A 517 1.50 -18.62 -7.61
C LEU A 517 1.41 -18.00 -9.03
N GLY A 518 1.33 -16.67 -9.11
CA GLY A 518 1.37 -15.94 -10.37
C GLY A 518 0.13 -16.10 -11.24
N ILE A 519 -1.00 -16.47 -10.64
CA ILE A 519 -2.31 -16.64 -11.31
C ILE A 519 -2.81 -15.27 -11.82
N ASN A 520 -3.46 -15.26 -12.98
CA ASN A 520 -4.01 -14.03 -13.56
C ASN A 520 -5.12 -13.45 -12.67
N GLU A 521 -5.21 -12.13 -12.56
CA GLU A 521 -6.12 -11.40 -11.66
C GLU A 521 -6.00 -11.70 -10.14
N LEU A 522 -5.19 -12.69 -9.73
CA LEU A 522 -4.87 -12.96 -8.33
C LEU A 522 -3.76 -12.02 -7.81
N GLY A 523 -4.06 -10.72 -7.82
CA GLY A 523 -3.17 -9.67 -7.35
C GLY A 523 -3.11 -9.55 -5.82
N ARG A 524 -2.44 -8.50 -5.31
CA ARG A 524 -2.35 -8.23 -3.86
C ARG A 524 -3.73 -8.14 -3.21
N HIS A 525 -4.58 -7.25 -3.73
CA HIS A 525 -5.92 -6.99 -3.17
C HIS A 525 -6.77 -8.25 -3.10
N VAL A 526 -6.84 -9.01 -4.20
CA VAL A 526 -7.61 -10.26 -4.26
C VAL A 526 -7.03 -11.32 -3.31
N SER A 527 -5.70 -11.42 -3.21
CA SER A 527 -5.05 -12.37 -2.28
C SER A 527 -5.33 -12.04 -0.81
N GLU A 528 -5.24 -10.75 -0.43
CA GLU A 528 -5.58 -10.27 0.93
C GLU A 528 -7.05 -10.57 1.24
N LEU A 529 -7.95 -10.23 0.31
CA LEU A 529 -9.39 -10.44 0.46
C LEU A 529 -9.79 -11.91 0.61
N LEU A 530 -9.21 -12.81 -0.19
CA LEU A 530 -9.46 -14.25 -0.06
C LEU A 530 -9.02 -14.79 1.29
N VAL A 531 -7.87 -14.33 1.80
CA VAL A 531 -7.29 -14.80 3.06
C VAL A 531 -8.01 -14.20 4.28
N GLU A 532 -8.59 -13.01 4.14
CA GLU A 532 -9.49 -12.42 5.14
C GLU A 532 -10.87 -13.09 5.16
N THR A 533 -11.35 -13.56 4.01
CA THR A 533 -12.69 -14.17 3.85
C THR A 533 -12.69 -15.66 4.21
N TYR A 534 -11.62 -16.38 3.89
CA TYR A 534 -11.55 -17.83 4.03
C TYR A 534 -10.45 -18.26 5.02
N PRO A 535 -10.76 -19.16 5.97
CA PRO A 535 -9.87 -19.46 7.09
C PRO A 535 -8.71 -20.40 6.74
N SER A 536 -8.66 -20.94 5.51
CA SER A 536 -7.64 -21.89 5.11
C SER A 536 -7.47 -21.97 3.59
N LEU A 537 -6.35 -22.54 3.15
CA LEU A 537 -6.10 -22.77 1.73
C LEU A 537 -7.11 -23.76 1.14
N ASP A 538 -7.48 -24.81 1.89
CA ASP A 538 -8.48 -25.78 1.44
C ASP A 538 -9.84 -25.14 1.19
N ALA A 539 -10.23 -24.20 2.06
CA ALA A 539 -11.43 -23.40 1.84
C ALA A 539 -11.31 -22.64 0.52
N ILE A 540 -10.23 -21.89 0.30
CA ILE A 540 -10.02 -21.12 -0.94
C ILE A 540 -10.06 -22.01 -2.19
N LEU A 541 -9.43 -23.19 -2.14
CA LEU A 541 -9.38 -24.12 -3.28
C LEU A 541 -10.75 -24.74 -3.61
N ALA A 542 -11.67 -24.81 -2.65
CA ALA A 542 -12.99 -25.39 -2.80
C ALA A 542 -14.07 -24.38 -3.21
N VAL A 543 -13.77 -23.08 -3.20
CA VAL A 543 -14.78 -22.03 -3.43
C VAL A 543 -15.26 -22.03 -4.89
N PRO A 544 -16.58 -22.13 -5.13
CA PRO A 544 -17.14 -22.03 -6.47
C PRO A 544 -17.12 -20.58 -6.98
N VAL A 545 -17.11 -20.40 -8.30
CA VAL A 545 -17.02 -19.09 -8.96
C VAL A 545 -18.12 -18.15 -8.46
N GLU A 546 -19.33 -18.67 -8.23
CA GLU A 546 -20.50 -17.89 -7.79
C GLU A 546 -20.30 -17.25 -6.42
N GLU A 547 -19.59 -17.93 -5.51
CA GLU A 547 -19.28 -17.40 -4.17
C GLU A 547 -18.16 -16.36 -4.23
N LEU A 548 -17.16 -16.55 -5.08
CA LEU A 548 -16.14 -15.52 -5.32
C LEU A 548 -16.74 -14.23 -5.86
N VAL A 549 -17.70 -14.31 -6.78
CA VAL A 549 -18.41 -13.12 -7.34
C VAL A 549 -19.25 -12.39 -6.29
N ALA A 550 -19.66 -13.07 -5.22
CA ALA A 550 -20.40 -12.43 -4.12
C ALA A 550 -19.51 -11.51 -3.27
N ILE A 551 -18.20 -11.72 -3.29
CA ILE A 551 -17.24 -10.90 -2.55
C ILE A 551 -17.16 -9.50 -3.18
N PRO A 552 -17.37 -8.42 -2.42
CA PRO A 552 -17.23 -7.06 -2.92
C PRO A 552 -15.88 -6.86 -3.60
N THR A 553 -15.87 -6.22 -4.78
CA THR A 553 -14.69 -5.98 -5.65
C THR A 553 -14.22 -7.16 -6.52
N ILE A 554 -14.75 -8.37 -6.33
CA ILE A 554 -14.48 -9.50 -7.23
C ILE A 554 -15.61 -9.61 -8.27
N GLY A 555 -15.28 -9.40 -9.55
CA GLY A 555 -16.20 -9.61 -10.67
C GLY A 555 -16.08 -11.01 -11.29
N GLU A 556 -17.00 -11.36 -12.17
CA GLU A 556 -17.06 -12.67 -12.86
C GLU A 556 -15.71 -13.05 -13.50
N VAL A 557 -15.07 -12.12 -14.22
CA VAL A 557 -13.76 -12.35 -14.88
C VAL A 557 -12.66 -12.70 -13.86
N ILE A 558 -12.63 -12.02 -12.71
CA ILE A 558 -11.63 -12.27 -11.67
C ILE A 558 -11.88 -13.65 -11.05
N ALA A 559 -13.14 -13.94 -10.71
CA ALA A 559 -13.52 -15.21 -10.11
C ALA A 559 -13.16 -16.41 -11.02
N GLU A 560 -13.50 -16.33 -12.31
CA GLU A 560 -13.15 -17.37 -13.28
C GLU A 560 -11.64 -17.58 -13.41
N HIS A 561 -10.86 -16.49 -13.53
CA HIS A 561 -9.40 -16.58 -13.63
C HIS A 561 -8.76 -17.16 -12.38
N VAL A 562 -9.23 -16.77 -11.20
CA VAL A 562 -8.74 -17.29 -9.91
C VAL A 562 -9.03 -18.78 -9.78
N THR A 563 -10.29 -19.20 -9.94
CA THR A 563 -10.68 -20.62 -9.82
C THR A 563 -9.96 -21.49 -10.85
N LYS A 564 -9.93 -21.07 -12.11
CA LYS A 564 -9.22 -21.80 -13.19
C LYS A 564 -7.72 -21.88 -12.90
N GLY A 565 -7.11 -20.77 -12.47
CA GLY A 565 -5.67 -20.72 -12.20
C GLY A 565 -5.26 -21.57 -11.01
N LEU A 566 -6.05 -21.59 -9.93
CA LEU A 566 -5.82 -22.46 -8.78
C LEU A 566 -5.89 -23.94 -9.19
N ALA A 567 -6.89 -24.33 -9.99
CA ALA A 567 -7.01 -25.68 -10.51
C ALA A 567 -5.81 -26.08 -11.39
N GLN A 568 -5.35 -25.17 -12.27
CA GLN A 568 -4.17 -25.40 -13.12
C GLN A 568 -2.85 -25.53 -12.34
N LYS A 569 -2.79 -24.98 -11.12
CA LYS A 569 -1.60 -25.02 -10.25
C LYS A 569 -1.71 -26.07 -9.13
N ALA A 570 -2.73 -26.94 -9.15
CA ALA A 570 -3.00 -27.89 -8.07
C ALA A 570 -1.78 -28.76 -7.70
N GLU A 571 -1.05 -29.31 -8.69
CA GLU A 571 0.14 -30.14 -8.44
C GLU A 571 1.28 -29.36 -7.76
N LEU A 572 1.49 -28.11 -8.19
CA LEU A 572 2.48 -27.22 -7.59
C LEU A 572 2.08 -26.83 -6.16
N ILE A 573 0.80 -26.50 -5.97
CA ILE A 573 0.26 -26.14 -4.66
C ILE A 573 0.46 -27.30 -3.68
N GLU A 574 0.15 -28.53 -4.08
CA GLU A 574 0.32 -29.71 -3.24
C GLU A 574 1.80 -29.98 -2.92
N SER A 575 2.68 -29.84 -3.93
CA SER A 575 4.12 -30.00 -3.74
C SER A 575 4.68 -28.98 -2.74
N LEU A 576 4.21 -27.73 -2.81
CA LEU A 576 4.59 -26.65 -1.89
C LEU A 576 3.97 -26.80 -0.50
N ARG A 577 2.74 -27.33 -0.40
CA ARG A 577 2.03 -27.55 0.87
C ARG A 577 2.81 -28.45 1.82
N SER A 578 3.54 -29.44 1.28
CA SER A 578 4.41 -30.30 2.09
C SER A 578 5.67 -29.61 2.64
N LYS A 579 6.04 -28.44 2.09
CA LYS A 579 7.30 -27.72 2.35
C LYS A 579 7.10 -26.40 3.08
N ILE A 580 5.87 -25.85 3.06
CA ILE A 580 5.52 -24.52 3.55
C ILE A 580 4.29 -24.58 4.47
N GLU A 581 4.42 -24.01 5.66
CA GLU A 581 3.34 -23.66 6.57
C GLU A 581 2.74 -22.30 6.19
N LEU A 582 1.43 -22.27 5.94
CA LEU A 582 0.69 -21.05 5.63
C LEU A 582 0.02 -20.49 6.88
N VAL A 583 0.28 -19.22 7.16
CA VAL A 583 -0.32 -18.47 8.26
C VAL A 583 -1.48 -17.66 7.70
N PHE A 584 -2.68 -17.93 8.21
CA PHE A 584 -3.88 -17.15 7.95
C PHE A 584 -4.07 -16.11 9.07
N PRO A 585 -4.64 -14.93 8.78
CA PRO A 585 -5.07 -14.01 9.82
C PRO A 585 -6.10 -14.69 10.71
N GLU A 586 -6.13 -14.32 11.99
CA GLU A 586 -7.19 -14.79 12.87
C GLU A 586 -8.54 -14.35 12.29
N PRO A 587 -9.54 -15.26 12.22
CA PRO A 587 -10.86 -14.87 11.79
C PRO A 587 -11.32 -13.76 12.73
N LYS A 588 -11.79 -12.63 12.16
CA LYS A 588 -12.42 -11.57 12.96
C LYS A 588 -13.49 -12.26 13.78
N SER A 589 -13.34 -12.24 15.11
CA SER A 589 -14.29 -12.88 16.00
C SER A 589 -15.67 -12.30 15.70
N GLU A 590 -16.66 -13.18 15.52
CA GLU A 590 -18.09 -12.83 15.42
C GLU A 590 -18.63 -12.22 16.73
N SER A 591 -17.76 -11.73 17.62
CA SER A 591 -18.08 -11.30 18.98
C SER A 591 -18.73 -9.91 19.07
N ASP A 592 -18.96 -9.23 17.96
CA ASP A 592 -19.74 -7.97 17.93
C ASP A 592 -21.15 -8.14 17.31
N ALA A 593 -21.57 -9.38 16.99
CA ALA A 593 -22.90 -9.65 16.42
C ALA A 593 -23.93 -10.19 17.44
N ASP A 594 -23.54 -10.50 18.68
CA ASP A 594 -24.44 -11.03 19.70
C ASP A 594 -24.64 -10.05 20.87
N ALA A 595 -25.41 -8.99 20.59
CA ALA A 595 -26.31 -8.42 21.58
C ALA A 595 -27.71 -8.45 20.98
N PRO A 596 -28.71 -9.08 21.63
CA PRO A 596 -30.09 -8.97 21.18
C PRO A 596 -30.53 -7.52 21.40
N SER A 597 -30.35 -6.67 20.40
CA SER A 597 -31.16 -5.47 20.28
C SER A 597 -32.51 -5.92 19.74
N ASP A 598 -33.62 -5.52 20.38
CA ASP A 598 -35.00 -5.69 19.88
C ASP A 598 -35.27 -4.85 18.60
N SER A 599 -34.23 -4.59 17.80
CA SER A 599 -34.31 -3.85 16.56
C SER A 599 -34.87 -4.76 15.45
N PRO A 600 -35.93 -4.36 14.75
CA PRO A 600 -36.47 -5.10 13.60
C PRO A 600 -35.50 -5.18 12.40
N VAL A 601 -34.35 -4.49 12.45
CA VAL A 601 -33.32 -4.41 11.40
C VAL A 601 -32.09 -5.27 11.73
N ALA A 602 -31.78 -5.44 13.03
CA ALA A 602 -30.59 -6.17 13.46
C ALA A 602 -30.60 -7.63 13.01
N GLY A 603 -29.48 -8.10 12.45
CA GLY A 603 -29.31 -9.48 11.96
C GLY A 603 -30.11 -9.82 10.70
N ARG A 604 -30.80 -8.86 10.08
CA ARG A 604 -31.58 -9.07 8.85
C ARG A 604 -30.90 -8.43 7.64
N SER A 605 -31.09 -9.04 6.48
CA SER A 605 -30.47 -8.63 5.22
C SER A 605 -31.42 -7.83 4.32
N PHE A 606 -30.98 -6.64 3.87
CA PHE A 606 -31.76 -5.71 3.06
C PHE A 606 -31.06 -5.40 1.73
N LEU A 607 -31.77 -5.58 0.62
CA LEU A 607 -31.32 -5.19 -0.72
C LEU A 607 -32.25 -4.15 -1.33
N PHE A 608 -31.68 -3.13 -1.96
CA PHE A 608 -32.44 -2.03 -2.57
C PHE A 608 -32.48 -2.15 -4.11
N THR A 609 -33.64 -1.88 -4.68
CA THR A 609 -33.87 -1.80 -6.14
C THR A 609 -34.82 -0.65 -6.48
N GLY A 610 -34.76 -0.15 -7.71
CA GLY A 610 -35.50 1.08 -8.09
C GLY A 610 -34.86 2.34 -7.53
N THR A 611 -35.43 3.50 -7.84
CA THR A 611 -34.97 4.81 -7.34
C THR A 611 -35.68 5.12 -6.02
N LEU A 612 -34.90 5.31 -4.96
CA LEU A 612 -35.43 5.72 -3.65
C LEU A 612 -35.64 7.25 -3.65
N GLU A 613 -36.75 7.73 -3.11
CA GLU A 613 -37.12 9.16 -3.09
C GLU A 613 -36.52 9.91 -1.90
N SER A 614 -36.37 9.24 -0.76
CA SER A 614 -35.96 9.87 0.50
C SER A 614 -34.44 9.96 0.68
N MET A 615 -33.68 9.07 0.04
CA MET A 615 -32.22 8.97 0.18
C MET A 615 -31.58 8.20 -0.97
N THR A 616 -30.26 8.30 -1.14
CA THR A 616 -29.54 7.44 -2.07
C THR A 616 -29.47 5.99 -1.55
N ARG A 617 -29.32 5.02 -2.45
CA ARG A 617 -29.14 3.60 -2.06
C ARG A 617 -27.94 3.39 -1.12
N SER A 618 -26.88 4.19 -1.29
CA SER A 618 -25.69 4.11 -0.43
C SER A 618 -25.99 4.58 0.98
N GLU A 619 -26.86 5.58 1.16
CA GLU A 619 -27.28 6.06 2.47
C GLU A 619 -28.21 5.06 3.15
N ALA A 620 -29.16 4.48 2.41
CA ALA A 620 -30.02 3.41 2.92
C ALA A 620 -29.20 2.20 3.41
N GLN A 621 -28.17 1.81 2.65
CA GLN A 621 -27.26 0.74 3.04
C GLN A 621 -26.45 1.09 4.30
N LYS A 622 -25.97 2.33 4.43
CA LYS A 622 -25.29 2.78 5.65
C LYS A 622 -26.21 2.73 6.86
N ARG A 623 -27.48 3.12 6.70
CA ARG A 623 -28.47 3.13 7.80
C ARG A 623 -28.79 1.71 8.28
N VAL A 624 -28.94 0.74 7.37
CA VAL A 624 -29.09 -0.69 7.73
C VAL A 624 -27.86 -1.21 8.48
N ARG A 625 -26.65 -0.91 7.99
CA ARG A 625 -25.41 -1.34 8.66
C ARG A 625 -25.21 -0.71 10.02
N ALA A 626 -25.60 0.55 10.19
CA ALA A 626 -25.54 1.25 11.48
C ALA A 626 -26.45 0.58 12.54
N LEU A 627 -27.51 -0.09 12.09
CA LEU A 627 -28.45 -0.84 12.93
C LEU A 627 -28.14 -2.35 12.98
N SER A 628 -26.89 -2.75 12.69
CA SER A 628 -26.44 -4.14 12.70
C SER A 628 -27.19 -5.06 11.72
N GLY A 629 -27.77 -4.51 10.64
CA GLY A 629 -28.33 -5.26 9.53
C GLY A 629 -27.32 -5.46 8.39
N ASP A 630 -27.54 -6.48 7.58
CA ASP A 630 -26.71 -6.78 6.41
C ASP A 630 -27.26 -6.16 5.13
N THR A 631 -26.38 -5.81 4.18
CA THR A 631 -26.75 -5.24 2.89
C THR A 631 -26.03 -5.95 1.75
N PRO A 632 -26.52 -7.13 1.31
CA PRO A 632 -25.87 -7.86 0.23
C PRO A 632 -25.89 -7.05 -1.08
N SER A 633 -24.97 -7.35 -1.99
CA SER A 633 -24.87 -6.65 -3.28
C SER A 633 -25.84 -7.20 -4.34
N SER A 634 -26.39 -8.40 -4.11
CA SER A 634 -27.30 -9.10 -5.02
C SER A 634 -28.43 -9.82 -4.26
N VAL A 635 -29.46 -10.28 -4.98
CA VAL A 635 -30.52 -11.10 -4.38
C VAL A 635 -29.95 -12.49 -4.10
N LEU A 636 -29.85 -12.83 -2.81
CA LEU A 636 -29.50 -14.15 -2.28
C LEU A 636 -30.79 -14.93 -1.93
N LYS A 637 -30.72 -16.25 -1.78
CA LYS A 637 -31.85 -17.06 -1.29
C LYS A 637 -32.18 -16.80 0.18
N SER A 638 -31.16 -16.42 0.95
CA SER A 638 -31.23 -16.03 2.36
C SER A 638 -31.62 -14.56 2.57
N LEU A 639 -31.92 -13.82 1.50
CA LEU A 639 -32.26 -12.41 1.63
C LEU A 639 -33.58 -12.24 2.41
N ASP A 640 -33.60 -11.40 3.44
CA ASP A 640 -34.81 -11.15 4.23
C ASP A 640 -35.72 -10.13 3.56
N TYR A 641 -35.16 -9.02 3.06
CA TYR A 641 -35.91 -7.92 2.46
C TYR A 641 -35.36 -7.46 1.11
N LEU A 642 -36.25 -7.35 0.13
CA LEU A 642 -36.03 -6.57 -1.09
C LEU A 642 -36.87 -5.28 -1.01
N VAL A 643 -36.20 -4.15 -0.82
CA VAL A 643 -36.81 -2.82 -0.75
C VAL A 643 -36.87 -2.21 -2.15
N ILE A 644 -38.05 -1.76 -2.56
CA ILE A 644 -38.29 -1.09 -3.84
C ILE A 644 -38.66 0.37 -3.57
N GLY A 645 -38.08 1.31 -4.32
CA GLY A 645 -38.51 2.72 -4.27
C GLY A 645 -40.01 2.88 -4.55
N ASP A 646 -40.68 3.78 -3.82
CA ASP A 646 -42.15 3.86 -3.81
C ASP A 646 -42.75 4.06 -5.22
N ALA A 647 -42.19 4.98 -6.03
CA ALA A 647 -42.60 5.21 -7.42
C ALA A 647 -42.40 4.01 -8.37
N ASP A 648 -41.47 3.11 -8.04
CA ASP A 648 -41.23 1.87 -8.79
C ASP A 648 -42.06 0.70 -8.24
N TYR A 649 -42.45 0.74 -6.96
CA TYR A 649 -43.37 -0.21 -6.34
C TYR A 649 -44.81 -0.04 -6.87
N GLU A 650 -45.28 1.18 -7.09
CA GLU A 650 -46.60 1.43 -7.72
C GLU A 650 -46.64 0.91 -9.18
N LYS A 651 -45.52 0.99 -9.91
CA LYS A 651 -45.39 0.40 -11.25
C LYS A 651 -45.27 -1.12 -11.22
N PHE A 652 -44.78 -1.68 -10.11
CA PHE A 652 -44.76 -3.12 -9.89
C PHE A 652 -46.17 -3.70 -9.80
N GLU A 653 -47.11 -3.02 -9.13
CA GLU A 653 -48.54 -3.41 -9.18
C GLU A 653 -49.13 -3.30 -10.60
N GLY A 654 -48.53 -2.48 -11.46
CA GLY A 654 -48.82 -2.37 -12.89
C GLY A 654 -48.08 -3.37 -13.81
N GLY A 655 -47.28 -4.30 -13.28
CA GLY A 655 -46.62 -5.37 -14.03
C GLY A 655 -45.15 -5.14 -14.44
N TRP A 656 -44.52 -4.04 -14.01
CA TRP A 656 -43.08 -3.81 -14.21
C TRP A 656 -42.23 -4.72 -13.31
N ARG A 657 -41.11 -5.24 -13.84
CA ARG A 657 -40.20 -6.13 -13.10
C ARG A 657 -38.73 -5.83 -13.35
N SER A 658 -38.02 -5.34 -12.33
CA SER A 658 -36.55 -5.25 -12.33
C SER A 658 -35.89 -6.65 -12.33
N GLY A 659 -34.64 -6.76 -12.76
CA GLY A 659 -33.89 -8.02 -12.72
C GLY A 659 -33.77 -8.61 -11.30
N LYS A 660 -33.62 -7.75 -10.29
CA LYS A 660 -33.60 -8.14 -8.86
C LYS A 660 -34.97 -8.65 -8.40
N LEU A 661 -36.04 -7.95 -8.77
CA LEU A 661 -37.41 -8.38 -8.46
C LEU A 661 -37.75 -9.74 -9.06
N LYS A 662 -37.43 -9.98 -10.35
CA LYS A 662 -37.60 -11.29 -11.00
C LYS A 662 -36.83 -12.39 -10.26
N LYS A 663 -35.60 -12.08 -9.81
CA LYS A 663 -34.75 -13.03 -9.09
C LYS A 663 -35.33 -13.37 -7.72
N ALA A 664 -35.87 -12.39 -7.00
CA ALA A 664 -36.53 -12.58 -5.71
C ALA A 664 -37.86 -13.37 -5.84
N GLU A 665 -38.71 -13.02 -6.81
CA GLU A 665 -39.95 -13.77 -7.11
C GLU A 665 -39.64 -15.25 -7.44
N ARG A 666 -38.60 -15.49 -8.25
CA ARG A 666 -38.14 -16.85 -8.57
C ARG A 666 -37.69 -17.59 -7.32
N TYR A 667 -36.85 -17.00 -6.48
CA TYR A 667 -36.40 -17.65 -5.25
C TYR A 667 -37.54 -17.93 -4.27
N ASN A 668 -38.53 -17.05 -4.19
CA ASN A 668 -39.74 -17.31 -3.41
C ASN A 668 -40.55 -18.48 -3.99
N SER A 669 -40.65 -18.61 -5.33
CA SER A 669 -41.27 -19.78 -5.97
C SER A 669 -40.49 -21.09 -5.75
N GLU A 670 -39.20 -21.00 -5.48
CA GLU A 670 -38.31 -22.11 -5.12
C GLU A 670 -38.27 -22.39 -3.60
N GLY A 671 -39.09 -21.71 -2.79
CA GLY A 671 -39.22 -21.95 -1.35
C GLY A 671 -38.44 -21.00 -0.43
N SER A 672 -37.87 -19.92 -0.95
CA SER A 672 -37.29 -18.84 -0.12
C SER A 672 -38.40 -17.95 0.46
N ALA A 673 -38.08 -17.16 1.49
CA ALA A 673 -39.05 -16.28 2.18
C ALA A 673 -38.65 -14.80 2.12
N ILE A 674 -38.26 -14.32 0.94
CA ILE A 674 -37.82 -12.94 0.72
C ILE A 674 -39.03 -11.99 0.78
N SER A 675 -39.05 -11.07 1.74
CA SER A 675 -40.10 -10.05 1.87
C SER A 675 -39.85 -8.90 0.89
N ILE A 676 -40.81 -8.62 0.01
CA ILE A 676 -40.72 -7.51 -0.94
C ILE A 676 -41.53 -6.36 -0.36
N ILE A 677 -40.88 -5.25 -0.04
CA ILE A 677 -41.49 -4.09 0.63
C ILE A 677 -41.19 -2.79 -0.13
N LYS A 678 -42.03 -1.79 0.07
CA LYS A 678 -41.83 -0.43 -0.48
C LYS A 678 -40.92 0.40 0.43
N GLU A 679 -40.41 1.51 -0.08
CA GLU A 679 -39.48 2.40 0.63
C GLU A 679 -40.11 2.97 1.91
N THR A 680 -41.38 3.38 1.86
CA THR A 680 -42.09 3.85 3.06
C THR A 680 -42.09 2.83 4.19
N ASP A 681 -42.26 1.54 3.89
CA ASP A 681 -42.30 0.48 4.90
C ASP A 681 -40.91 0.18 5.46
N PHE A 682 -39.87 0.30 4.62
CA PHE A 682 -38.48 0.24 5.07
C PHE A 682 -38.14 1.38 6.02
N LEU A 683 -38.55 2.61 5.72
CA LEU A 683 -38.33 3.76 6.60
C LEU A 683 -39.02 3.55 7.96
N ALA A 684 -40.25 3.02 7.98
CA ALA A 684 -40.94 2.71 9.23
C ALA A 684 -40.20 1.66 10.07
N LEU A 685 -39.57 0.64 9.45
CA LEU A 685 -38.77 -0.37 10.14
C LEU A 685 -37.50 0.23 10.75
N VAL A 686 -36.85 1.12 10.03
CA VAL A 686 -35.61 1.77 10.46
C VAL A 686 -35.89 2.83 11.53
N ASP A 687 -36.93 3.64 11.37
CA ASP A 687 -37.33 4.66 12.35
C ASP A 687 -37.83 4.01 13.66
N ALA A 688 -38.44 2.82 13.59
CA ALA A 688 -38.79 2.03 14.77
C ALA A 688 -37.58 1.36 15.45
N ALA A 689 -36.47 1.18 14.74
CA ALA A 689 -35.21 0.69 15.29
C ALA A 689 -34.34 1.81 15.90
N ASP A 690 -34.55 3.04 15.45
CA ASP A 690 -33.91 4.26 15.99
C ASP A 690 -34.63 4.81 17.25
N ALA A 691 -35.85 4.35 17.54
CA ALA A 691 -36.68 4.77 18.69
C ALA A 691 -36.47 3.87 19.92
#